data_AF-A0AA88UV71-F1
#
_entry.id   AF-A0AA88UV71-F1
#
_cell.length_a   1.000
_cell.length_b   1.000
_cell.length_c   1.000
_cell.angle_alpha   90.00
_cell.angle_beta   90.00
_cell.angle_gamma   90.00
#
_symmetry.space_group_name_H-M   'P 1'
#
loop_
_entity.id
_entity.type
_entity.pdbx_description
1 polymer ?
#
loop_
_entity_poly.entity_id
_entity_poly.type
_entity_poly.pdbx_seq_one_letter_code
_entity_poly.pdbx_strand_id
1 'polypeptide(L)'
;SLTRPCFSQKRNIRTNVRLIMFPIVLCLLLSLIQILVNHELDKPSNRCGCICVDDTNGDGKCEKVCGIDYSTLDQGSSCPIPHPPEWSPLLQIPASQYRAVQTDFFSARDFPNESCKSSGSCPMTIFLTGNNQSLGESLGGNMFSSSSTLNFSDLYGLANNALGSASKPQVSNFLDPAFFSDMPVYHVQSDCRPNSTLSVSVPITSTSLQQEVICVQDSRLWRNSSTDINDQLFKGYRKGNPERKINEIVAAYDFLNSNGNNYNVSIWYNSTYKNDSGNVPLGLMRVPRSVNLASNAFLQFFLGPATKMLFEFVKEMPKPETKVRLDFSSLLGPLFFTWVIIQLFPVVLTSLVYEKEQKLRIMMKMHGLGDGPYWMISYAYFLVVSSIYMFCFVMFGSIIGLKFFTLNDYTIQLVFYFIYINLQISLAFLVAAVFSNVKTATVIGYIMVFGTGLLGGFLFQFFLQDASFSRGWIIVMELYPGFSLYRGLYEFAQYAFTGNYMGTDGMRWGDLSDSTNGMKEVLIIISVEWLVVLFVAYYVDQVVSSGSGVGRSPFFFLQYFRKKPLSSFRKPSLRRQGSKVYIQMEKPDVVQEQEKVEQLLLDSSTSSPIICDNLKKVYPGRDGNPEKFAVRGLSLALPQGECFGMLGPNGAGKTSFISMMIGLIKPSSGTAYVNGLDIRSHMDGIYTNMGVCPQHDLLWETLTGREHLLFYGRLKNLKGSALTQAVEESLKSINLFHGGVADKQAGKYSGGMKRRLSVAISLIGNPK
;
A
#
# COMPACT_ATOMS: atom_id res chain seq x y z
N SER A 1 24.71 -30.71 11.20
CA SER A 1 23.90 -31.07 12.39
C SER A 1 23.00 -29.90 12.88
N LEU A 2 22.44 -29.10 11.96
CA LEU A 2 21.72 -27.84 12.28
C LEU A 2 20.20 -27.90 12.05
N THR A 3 19.63 -29.06 11.69
CA THR A 3 18.24 -29.17 11.21
C THR A 3 17.20 -29.58 12.25
N ARG A 4 17.50 -29.52 13.56
CA ARG A 4 16.57 -30.00 14.61
C ARG A 4 16.20 -29.05 15.78
N PRO A 5 16.33 -27.70 15.70
CA PRO A 5 15.56 -26.80 16.58
C PRO A 5 14.05 -26.80 16.28
N CYS A 6 13.65 -27.32 15.11
CA CYS A 6 12.28 -27.30 14.58
C CYS A 6 11.23 -28.07 15.41
N PHE A 7 11.63 -28.80 16.45
CA PHE A 7 10.69 -29.54 17.30
C PHE A 7 9.83 -28.62 18.19
N SER A 8 10.27 -27.39 18.51
CA SER A 8 9.56 -26.51 19.44
C SER A 8 8.27 -25.90 18.89
N GLN A 9 8.13 -25.79 17.57
CA GLN A 9 6.91 -25.26 16.93
C GLN A 9 6.03 -26.35 16.30
N LYS A 10 6.37 -27.63 16.52
CA LYS A 10 5.66 -28.79 15.95
C LYS A 10 4.23 -28.95 16.48
N ARG A 11 3.82 -28.25 17.55
CA ARG A 11 2.51 -28.43 18.21
C ARG A 11 1.51 -27.30 18.04
N ASN A 12 1.86 -26.22 17.33
CA ASN A 12 0.89 -25.20 16.92
C ASN A 12 0.27 -25.48 15.55
N ILE A 13 0.29 -26.75 15.09
CA ILE A 13 -0.28 -27.18 13.79
C ILE A 13 -1.72 -26.69 13.65
N ARG A 14 -2.56 -26.77 14.69
CA ARG A 14 -3.94 -26.26 14.61
C ARG A 14 -4.00 -24.76 14.32
N THR A 15 -3.11 -23.98 14.91
CA THR A 15 -3.05 -22.52 14.70
C THR A 15 -2.42 -22.19 13.34
N ASN A 16 -1.37 -22.91 12.93
CA ASN A 16 -0.75 -22.77 11.61
C ASN A 16 -1.72 -23.21 10.49
N VAL A 17 -2.50 -24.27 10.71
CA VAL A 17 -3.57 -24.71 9.81
C VAL A 17 -4.65 -23.63 9.75
N ARG A 18 -5.12 -23.10 10.88
CA ARG A 18 -6.09 -21.97 10.88
C ARG A 18 -5.56 -20.74 10.14
N LEU A 19 -4.27 -20.42 10.30
CA LEU A 19 -3.62 -19.34 9.56
C LEU A 19 -3.63 -19.60 8.05
N ILE A 20 -3.27 -20.82 7.62
CA ILE A 20 -3.27 -21.21 6.20
C ILE A 20 -4.70 -21.30 5.62
N MET A 21 -5.70 -21.63 6.44
CA MET A 21 -7.11 -21.68 6.02
C MET A 21 -7.71 -20.29 5.79
N PHE A 22 -7.21 -19.23 6.43
CA PHE A 22 -7.77 -17.89 6.30
C PHE A 22 -7.72 -17.34 4.84
N PRO A 23 -6.57 -17.37 4.14
CA PRO A 23 -6.52 -17.03 2.71
C PRO A 23 -7.51 -17.82 1.86
N ILE A 24 -7.67 -19.11 2.15
CA ILE A 24 -8.58 -19.99 1.38
C ILE A 24 -10.02 -19.52 1.54
N VAL A 25 -10.46 -19.26 2.78
CA VAL A 25 -11.81 -18.77 3.06
C VAL A 25 -12.06 -17.43 2.38
N LEU A 26 -11.09 -16.52 2.39
CA LEU A 26 -11.23 -15.22 1.73
C LEU A 26 -11.30 -15.34 0.20
N CYS A 27 -10.42 -16.15 -0.41
CA CYS A 27 -10.46 -16.38 -1.86
C CYS A 27 -11.77 -17.05 -2.30
N LEU A 28 -12.29 -18.00 -1.50
CA LEU A 28 -13.61 -18.61 -1.74
C LEU A 28 -14.74 -17.58 -1.61
N LEU A 29 -14.69 -16.70 -0.60
CA LEU A 29 -15.66 -15.63 -0.42
C LEU A 29 -15.66 -14.67 -1.62
N LEU A 30 -14.48 -14.21 -2.07
CA LEU A 30 -14.34 -13.35 -3.24
C LEU A 30 -14.86 -14.03 -4.51
N SER A 31 -14.59 -15.32 -4.68
CA SER A 31 -15.12 -16.10 -5.80
C SER A 31 -16.65 -16.24 -5.76
N LEU A 32 -17.23 -16.46 -4.58
CA LEU A 32 -18.69 -16.54 -4.42
C LEU A 32 -19.35 -15.20 -4.76
N ILE A 33 -18.78 -14.09 -4.29
CA ILE A 33 -19.24 -12.73 -4.63
C ILE A 33 -19.12 -12.51 -6.14
N GLN A 34 -18.00 -12.90 -6.74
CA GLN A 34 -17.77 -12.78 -8.18
C GLN A 34 -18.82 -13.55 -9.00
N ILE A 35 -19.16 -14.78 -8.59
CA ILE A 35 -20.21 -15.59 -9.25
C ILE A 35 -21.57 -14.90 -9.13
N LEU A 36 -21.90 -14.38 -7.94
CA LEU A 36 -23.15 -13.67 -7.68
C LEU A 36 -23.28 -12.42 -8.56
N VAL A 37 -22.21 -11.64 -8.71
CA VAL A 37 -22.23 -10.44 -9.54
C VAL A 37 -22.20 -10.77 -11.02
N ASN A 38 -21.45 -11.78 -11.45
CA ASN A 38 -21.51 -12.25 -12.85
C ASN A 38 -22.93 -12.65 -13.23
N HIS A 39 -23.66 -13.35 -12.35
CA HIS A 39 -25.06 -13.71 -12.58
C HIS A 39 -25.96 -12.48 -12.77
N GLU A 40 -25.71 -11.39 -12.03
CA GLU A 40 -26.43 -10.13 -12.19
C GLU A 40 -26.02 -9.36 -13.46
N LEU A 41 -24.73 -9.36 -13.80
CA LEU A 41 -24.20 -8.69 -14.99
C LEU A 41 -24.56 -9.42 -16.29
N ASP A 42 -24.69 -10.74 -16.27
CA ASP A 42 -25.02 -11.58 -17.43
C ASP A 42 -26.52 -11.59 -17.78
N LYS A 43 -27.33 -10.78 -17.11
CA LYS A 43 -28.75 -10.61 -17.44
C LYS A 43 -28.94 -10.16 -18.90
N PRO A 44 -30.02 -10.60 -19.58
CA PRO A 44 -30.27 -10.27 -20.98
C PRO A 44 -30.27 -8.77 -21.29
N SER A 45 -30.68 -7.93 -20.33
CA SER A 45 -30.67 -6.47 -20.45
C SER A 45 -29.30 -5.87 -20.70
N ASN A 46 -28.22 -6.56 -20.28
CA ASN A 46 -26.84 -6.08 -20.35
C ASN A 46 -26.06 -6.70 -21.51
N ARG A 47 -26.70 -7.54 -22.33
CA ARG A 47 -26.11 -8.19 -23.50
C ARG A 47 -26.72 -7.62 -24.76
N CYS A 48 -25.97 -7.64 -25.84
CA CYS A 48 -26.52 -7.28 -27.14
C CYS A 48 -27.68 -8.23 -27.50
N GLY A 49 -28.77 -7.66 -28.00
CA GLY A 49 -29.92 -8.41 -28.49
C GLY A 49 -29.55 -9.21 -29.73
N CYS A 50 -30.13 -10.41 -29.83
CA CYS A 50 -29.87 -11.32 -30.94
C CYS A 50 -31.15 -12.02 -31.36
N ILE A 51 -31.31 -12.23 -32.66
CA ILE A 51 -32.39 -13.05 -33.20
C ILE A 51 -31.82 -14.34 -33.78
N CYS A 52 -32.68 -15.35 -33.83
CA CYS A 52 -32.45 -16.53 -34.64
C CYS A 52 -32.87 -16.21 -36.07
N VAL A 53 -31.93 -16.22 -37.01
CA VAL A 53 -32.25 -16.25 -38.43
C VAL A 53 -32.20 -17.73 -38.83
N ASP A 54 -33.32 -18.25 -39.34
CA ASP A 54 -33.37 -19.61 -39.84
C ASP A 54 -32.56 -19.69 -41.13
N ASP A 55 -31.60 -20.61 -41.16
CA ASP A 55 -30.79 -20.88 -42.34
C ASP A 55 -31.73 -21.36 -43.47
N THR A 56 -31.69 -20.69 -44.62
CA THR A 56 -32.55 -20.96 -45.79
C THR A 56 -32.39 -22.39 -46.36
N ASN A 57 -31.46 -23.17 -45.80
CA ASN A 57 -31.17 -24.56 -46.16
C ASN A 57 -32.02 -25.61 -45.43
N GLY A 58 -32.93 -25.23 -44.51
CA GLY A 58 -33.91 -26.18 -43.94
C GLY A 58 -33.38 -27.15 -42.88
N ASP A 59 -32.16 -26.94 -42.36
CA ASP A 59 -31.50 -27.81 -41.37
C ASP A 59 -31.89 -27.51 -39.90
N GLY A 60 -32.80 -26.56 -39.64
CA GLY A 60 -33.31 -26.26 -38.30
C GLY A 60 -32.28 -25.72 -37.29
N LYS A 61 -31.07 -25.37 -37.75
CA LYS A 61 -30.06 -24.69 -36.93
C LYS A 61 -30.25 -23.18 -37.05
N CYS A 62 -30.77 -22.58 -35.99
CA CYS A 62 -30.81 -21.12 -35.85
C CYS A 62 -29.38 -20.56 -35.85
N GLU A 63 -29.06 -19.70 -36.82
CA GLU A 63 -27.87 -18.87 -36.77
C GLU A 63 -28.20 -17.63 -35.93
N LYS A 64 -27.48 -17.45 -34.82
CA LYS A 64 -27.73 -16.36 -33.89
C LYS A 64 -27.04 -15.10 -34.37
N VAL A 65 -27.81 -14.20 -34.98
CA VAL A 65 -27.33 -12.89 -35.44
C VAL A 65 -27.59 -11.86 -34.34
N CYS A 66 -26.52 -11.27 -33.81
CA CYS A 66 -26.57 -10.25 -32.75
C CYS A 66 -26.26 -8.88 -33.35
N GLY A 67 -27.02 -7.86 -32.95
CA GLY A 67 -26.85 -6.52 -33.51
C GLY A 67 -27.70 -5.49 -32.80
N ILE A 68 -27.33 -4.21 -32.98
CA ILE A 68 -28.06 -3.09 -32.39
C ILE A 68 -29.51 -3.02 -32.92
N ASP A 69 -29.75 -3.46 -34.16
CA ASP A 69 -31.07 -3.52 -34.79
C ASP A 69 -32.04 -4.46 -34.07
N TYR A 70 -31.51 -5.41 -33.29
CA TYR A 70 -32.26 -6.41 -32.54
C TYR A 70 -32.22 -6.16 -31.03
N SER A 71 -31.77 -4.98 -30.61
CA SER A 71 -31.49 -4.65 -29.21
C SER A 71 -32.43 -3.56 -28.69
N THR A 72 -32.79 -3.62 -27.41
CA THR A 72 -33.49 -2.51 -26.74
C THR A 72 -32.53 -1.35 -26.44
N LEU A 73 -33.07 -0.18 -26.09
CA LEU A 73 -32.28 1.02 -25.77
C LEU A 73 -31.24 0.75 -24.67
N ASP A 74 -31.59 -0.08 -23.67
CA ASP A 74 -30.70 -0.46 -22.58
C ASP A 74 -29.56 -1.40 -23.05
N GLN A 75 -29.87 -2.30 -24.00
CA GLN A 75 -28.92 -3.28 -24.56
C GLN A 75 -27.93 -2.68 -25.56
N GLY A 76 -28.31 -1.58 -26.24
CA GLY A 76 -27.51 -0.98 -27.30
C GLY A 76 -26.12 -0.53 -26.86
N SER A 77 -25.94 -0.20 -25.58
CA SER A 77 -24.63 0.17 -25.02
C SER A 77 -23.60 -0.97 -25.08
N SER A 78 -24.05 -2.23 -24.98
CA SER A 78 -23.23 -3.44 -25.00
C SER A 78 -22.98 -4.01 -26.41
N CYS A 79 -23.65 -3.48 -27.43
CA CYS A 79 -23.55 -4.00 -28.80
C CYS A 79 -22.28 -3.55 -29.55
N PRO A 80 -21.79 -4.38 -30.49
CA PRO A 80 -20.77 -3.96 -31.44
C PRO A 80 -21.36 -2.90 -32.39
N ILE A 81 -20.58 -1.87 -32.69
CA ILE A 81 -20.93 -0.81 -33.65
C ILE A 81 -19.76 -0.68 -34.63
N PRO A 82 -19.67 -1.58 -35.63
CA PRO A 82 -18.58 -1.58 -36.60
C PRO A 82 -18.69 -0.39 -37.58
N HIS A 83 -19.91 0.05 -37.87
CA HIS A 83 -20.20 1.15 -38.79
C HIS A 83 -21.15 2.15 -38.12
N PRO A 84 -20.61 3.07 -37.29
CA PRO A 84 -21.44 4.10 -36.65
C PRO A 84 -21.99 5.08 -37.70
N PRO A 85 -23.20 5.63 -37.47
CA PRO A 85 -23.81 6.58 -38.38
C PRO A 85 -23.00 7.88 -38.47
N GLU A 86 -23.09 8.52 -39.64
CA GLU A 86 -22.43 9.79 -39.93
C GLU A 86 -23.41 10.94 -39.66
N TRP A 87 -23.04 11.87 -38.78
CA TRP A 87 -23.87 13.02 -38.40
C TRP A 87 -23.29 14.31 -38.97
N SER A 88 -24.12 15.22 -39.50
CA SER A 88 -23.64 16.54 -39.93
C SER A 88 -23.03 17.30 -38.73
N PRO A 89 -21.91 18.02 -38.89
CA PRO A 89 -21.29 18.74 -37.79
C PRO A 89 -22.13 19.95 -37.37
N LEU A 90 -22.45 20.02 -36.09
CA LEU A 90 -23.29 21.07 -35.51
C LEU A 90 -22.50 22.00 -34.60
N LEU A 91 -22.93 23.24 -34.48
CA LEU A 91 -22.50 24.20 -33.47
C LEU A 91 -23.38 24.08 -32.21
N GLN A 92 -22.80 24.10 -31.01
CA GLN A 92 -23.60 24.19 -29.79
C GLN A 92 -24.15 25.61 -29.65
N ILE A 93 -25.47 25.75 -29.65
CA ILE A 93 -26.15 27.04 -29.48
C ILE A 93 -27.06 27.01 -28.26
N PRO A 94 -27.31 28.16 -27.60
CA PRO A 94 -28.26 28.22 -26.51
C PRO A 94 -29.70 28.17 -27.04
N ALA A 95 -30.58 27.54 -26.26
CA ALA A 95 -32.02 27.58 -26.52
C ALA A 95 -32.52 29.04 -26.54
N SER A 96 -33.58 29.32 -27.30
CA SER A 96 -34.10 30.69 -27.52
C SER A 96 -34.29 31.49 -26.22
N GLN A 97 -34.83 30.87 -25.18
CA GLN A 97 -35.06 31.44 -23.85
C GLN A 97 -33.78 31.82 -23.06
N TYR A 98 -32.64 31.25 -23.42
CA TYR A 98 -31.35 31.46 -22.75
C TYR A 98 -30.39 32.36 -23.53
N ARG A 99 -30.74 32.76 -24.76
CA ARG A 99 -29.91 33.68 -25.56
C ARG A 99 -29.71 35.02 -24.87
N ALA A 100 -28.53 35.61 -25.03
CA ALA A 100 -28.20 36.90 -24.46
C ALA A 100 -29.13 38.02 -24.99
N VAL A 101 -29.65 38.81 -24.07
CA VAL A 101 -30.51 39.98 -24.31
C VAL A 101 -30.01 41.13 -23.45
N GLN A 102 -30.50 42.32 -23.75
CA GLN A 102 -30.25 43.50 -22.95
C GLN A 102 -30.68 43.30 -21.49
N THR A 103 -29.78 43.60 -20.56
CA THR A 103 -30.01 43.62 -19.11
C THR A 103 -29.25 44.78 -18.49
N ASP A 104 -29.47 45.07 -17.20
CA ASP A 104 -28.76 46.13 -16.47
C ASP A 104 -27.22 45.95 -16.46
N PHE A 105 -26.74 44.74 -16.75
CA PHE A 105 -25.31 44.38 -16.79
C PHE A 105 -24.70 44.38 -18.19
N PHE A 106 -25.52 44.36 -19.25
CA PHE A 106 -25.10 44.43 -20.64
C PHE A 106 -25.46 45.80 -21.23
N SER A 107 -24.47 46.55 -21.70
CA SER A 107 -24.66 47.92 -22.21
C SER A 107 -25.74 47.99 -23.30
N ALA A 108 -26.69 48.90 -23.07
CA ALA A 108 -28.05 48.98 -23.61
C ALA A 108 -28.28 49.15 -25.13
N ARG A 109 -27.28 48.99 -26.01
CA ARG A 109 -27.45 49.24 -27.46
C ARG A 109 -27.05 48.11 -28.40
N ASP A 110 -26.23 47.16 -27.95
CA ASP A 110 -25.67 46.12 -28.83
C ASP A 110 -26.45 44.79 -28.76
N PHE A 111 -27.24 44.58 -27.70
CA PHE A 111 -27.99 43.35 -27.48
C PHE A 111 -29.47 43.52 -27.84
N PRO A 112 -30.15 42.45 -28.30
CA PRO A 112 -31.57 42.48 -28.60
C PRO A 112 -32.41 42.70 -27.32
N ASN A 113 -33.59 43.29 -27.49
CA ASN A 113 -34.57 43.48 -26.41
C ASN A 113 -35.06 42.14 -25.85
N GLU A 114 -35.37 42.09 -24.55
CA GLU A 114 -35.86 40.89 -23.87
C GLU A 114 -37.15 40.31 -24.49
N SER A 115 -37.96 41.14 -25.18
CA SER A 115 -39.15 40.69 -25.92
C SER A 115 -38.87 39.64 -26.99
N CYS A 116 -37.63 39.50 -27.48
CA CYS A 116 -37.30 38.43 -28.42
C CYS A 116 -37.32 37.03 -27.79
N LYS A 117 -37.22 36.92 -26.45
CA LYS A 117 -37.24 35.63 -25.76
C LYS A 117 -38.65 35.03 -25.76
N SER A 118 -39.68 35.87 -25.65
CA SER A 118 -41.08 35.44 -25.70
C SER A 118 -41.54 35.08 -27.11
N SER A 119 -40.99 35.72 -28.15
CA SER A 119 -41.24 35.38 -29.56
C SER A 119 -40.36 34.23 -30.07
N GLY A 120 -39.37 33.77 -29.29
CA GLY A 120 -38.40 32.75 -29.71
C GLY A 120 -37.43 33.19 -30.81
N SER A 121 -37.43 34.48 -31.19
CA SER A 121 -36.72 35.02 -32.34
C SER A 121 -35.41 35.72 -31.99
N CYS A 122 -34.90 35.57 -30.75
CA CYS A 122 -33.64 36.21 -30.37
C CYS A 122 -32.49 35.75 -31.27
N PRO A 123 -31.70 36.68 -31.84
CA PRO A 123 -30.49 36.32 -32.56
C PRO A 123 -29.50 35.66 -31.60
N MET A 124 -28.63 34.83 -32.15
CA MET A 124 -27.57 34.22 -31.38
C MET A 124 -26.36 35.17 -31.32
N THR A 125 -25.85 35.47 -30.14
CA THR A 125 -24.74 36.42 -29.98
C THR A 125 -23.39 35.72 -30.08
N ILE A 126 -22.47 36.30 -30.87
CA ILE A 126 -21.07 35.88 -30.98
C ILE A 126 -20.17 37.10 -30.75
N PHE A 127 -19.09 36.92 -29.99
CA PHE A 127 -18.06 37.95 -29.85
C PHE A 127 -16.90 37.75 -30.82
N LEU A 128 -16.40 38.86 -31.34
CA LEU A 128 -15.22 38.91 -32.20
C LEU A 128 -14.24 39.93 -31.62
N THR A 129 -12.96 39.58 -31.59
CA THR A 129 -11.86 40.50 -31.30
C THR A 129 -10.66 40.17 -32.18
N GLY A 130 -9.75 41.12 -32.34
CA GLY A 130 -8.56 40.99 -33.16
C GLY A 130 -7.83 42.32 -33.32
N ASN A 131 -6.62 42.28 -33.90
CA ASN A 131 -5.79 43.48 -34.07
C ASN A 131 -6.39 44.51 -35.02
N ASN A 132 -7.20 44.05 -35.98
CA ASN A 132 -7.86 44.89 -36.96
C ASN A 132 -9.36 44.55 -36.99
N GLN A 133 -10.18 45.52 -36.63
CA GLN A 133 -11.64 45.39 -36.60
C GLN A 133 -12.22 45.01 -37.96
N SER A 134 -11.75 45.63 -39.04
CA SER A 134 -12.24 45.33 -40.41
C SER A 134 -11.96 43.88 -40.80
N LEU A 135 -10.80 43.35 -40.42
CA LEU A 135 -10.43 41.95 -40.67
C LEU A 135 -11.32 41.02 -39.83
N GLY A 136 -11.47 41.27 -38.53
CA GLY A 136 -12.31 40.43 -37.68
C GLY A 136 -13.80 40.44 -38.05
N GLU A 137 -14.33 41.59 -38.47
CA GLU A 137 -15.72 41.70 -38.97
C GLU A 137 -15.90 40.96 -40.31
N SER A 138 -14.91 41.05 -41.22
CA SER A 138 -14.92 40.31 -42.48
C SER A 138 -14.82 38.79 -42.26
N LEU A 139 -13.93 38.35 -41.36
CA LEU A 139 -13.84 36.95 -40.94
C LEU A 139 -15.17 36.49 -40.34
N GLY A 140 -15.74 37.27 -39.40
CA GLY A 140 -17.05 36.97 -38.83
C GLY A 140 -18.17 36.87 -39.87
N GLY A 141 -18.15 37.71 -40.91
CA GLY A 141 -19.10 37.63 -42.03
C GLY A 141 -18.91 36.38 -42.90
N ASN A 142 -17.67 35.96 -43.13
CA ASN A 142 -17.38 34.74 -43.89
C ASN A 142 -17.74 33.46 -43.11
N MET A 143 -17.84 33.52 -41.78
CA MET A 143 -18.25 32.36 -40.96
C MET A 143 -19.72 31.97 -41.17
N PHE A 144 -20.60 32.94 -41.42
CA PHE A 144 -22.03 32.73 -41.55
C PHE A 144 -22.54 33.42 -42.82
N SER A 145 -22.68 32.66 -43.91
CA SER A 145 -23.02 33.20 -45.22
C SER A 145 -24.47 33.73 -45.28
N SER A 146 -24.67 34.80 -46.07
CA SER A 146 -25.99 35.36 -46.39
C SER A 146 -26.75 34.60 -47.49
N SER A 147 -26.09 33.68 -48.22
CA SER A 147 -26.69 33.02 -49.40
C SER A 147 -27.59 31.83 -49.04
N SER A 148 -28.75 31.77 -49.69
CA SER A 148 -29.87 30.87 -49.41
C SER A 148 -30.05 29.73 -50.44
N THR A 149 -28.99 29.16 -51.01
CA THR A 149 -29.12 28.00 -51.90
C THR A 149 -29.23 26.72 -51.07
N LEU A 150 -30.43 26.49 -50.56
CA LEU A 150 -30.76 25.38 -49.68
C LEU A 150 -31.15 24.16 -50.52
N ASN A 151 -30.20 23.27 -50.79
CA ASN A 151 -30.48 21.95 -51.36
C ASN A 151 -30.37 20.91 -50.24
N PHE A 152 -31.49 20.62 -49.59
CA PHE A 152 -31.58 19.72 -48.43
C PHE A 152 -31.98 18.28 -48.79
N SER A 153 -31.74 17.86 -50.05
CA SER A 153 -32.06 16.49 -50.46
C SER A 153 -31.24 15.45 -49.69
N ASP A 154 -30.03 15.79 -49.24
CA ASP A 154 -29.09 14.86 -48.59
C ASP A 154 -28.46 15.44 -47.31
N LEU A 155 -28.18 14.56 -46.35
CA LEU A 155 -27.48 14.85 -45.08
C LEU A 155 -26.08 15.47 -45.31
N TYR A 156 -25.46 15.20 -46.44
CA TYR A 156 -24.17 15.79 -46.83
C TYR A 156 -24.31 17.24 -47.30
N GLY A 157 -25.46 17.62 -47.88
CA GLY A 157 -25.77 19.01 -48.24
C GLY A 157 -25.90 19.91 -47.00
N LEU A 158 -26.38 19.35 -45.89
CA LEU A 158 -26.48 20.02 -44.59
C LEU A 158 -25.11 20.42 -44.02
N ALA A 159 -24.07 19.61 -44.23
CA ALA A 159 -22.74 19.87 -43.67
C ALA A 159 -22.07 21.13 -44.24
N ASN A 160 -22.47 21.53 -45.45
CA ASN A 160 -21.99 22.76 -46.08
C ASN A 160 -22.50 24.02 -45.38
N ASN A 161 -23.63 23.93 -44.68
CA ASN A 161 -24.31 25.04 -44.03
C ASN A 161 -23.94 25.15 -42.55
N ALA A 162 -23.95 26.37 -42.01
CA ALA A 162 -23.67 26.58 -40.58
C ALA A 162 -24.87 26.14 -39.74
N LEU A 163 -24.89 24.88 -39.32
CA LEU A 163 -25.95 24.31 -38.49
C LEU A 163 -25.57 24.34 -37.02
N GLY A 164 -26.58 24.43 -36.15
CA GLY A 164 -26.43 24.34 -34.71
C GLY A 164 -27.60 23.65 -34.03
N SER A 165 -27.40 23.20 -32.79
CA SER A 165 -28.47 22.63 -31.97
C SER A 165 -28.38 23.09 -30.52
N ALA A 166 -29.56 23.28 -29.92
CA ALA A 166 -29.71 23.60 -28.50
C ALA A 166 -29.75 22.35 -27.60
N SER A 167 -29.79 21.17 -28.20
CA SER A 167 -29.74 19.90 -27.47
C SER A 167 -28.45 19.78 -26.67
N LYS A 168 -28.56 19.17 -25.49
CA LYS A 168 -27.40 18.82 -24.67
C LYS A 168 -26.72 17.59 -25.31
N PRO A 169 -25.40 17.63 -25.56
CA PRO A 169 -24.68 16.49 -26.10
C PRO A 169 -24.65 15.32 -25.10
N GLN A 170 -24.53 14.11 -25.61
CA GLN A 170 -24.32 12.89 -24.83
C GLN A 170 -22.84 12.54 -24.71
N VAL A 171 -22.54 11.51 -23.92
CA VAL A 171 -21.17 10.97 -23.72
C VAL A 171 -20.62 10.23 -24.95
N SER A 172 -21.49 9.89 -25.89
CA SER A 172 -21.16 9.26 -27.17
C SER A 172 -21.88 9.96 -28.31
N ASN A 173 -21.28 9.96 -29.50
CA ASN A 173 -21.81 10.45 -30.76
C ASN A 173 -22.54 9.35 -31.56
N PHE A 174 -22.89 8.22 -30.93
CA PHE A 174 -23.63 7.16 -31.62
C PHE A 174 -25.01 7.64 -32.10
N LEU A 175 -25.77 8.32 -31.23
CA LEU A 175 -26.98 9.04 -31.60
C LEU A 175 -26.83 10.48 -31.12
N ASP A 176 -26.73 11.44 -32.03
CA ASP A 176 -26.63 12.86 -31.65
C ASP A 176 -28.03 13.40 -31.28
N PRO A 177 -28.28 13.82 -30.02
CA PRO A 177 -29.59 14.30 -29.57
C PRO A 177 -30.19 15.43 -30.41
N ALA A 178 -29.38 16.15 -31.19
CA ALA A 178 -29.88 17.16 -32.12
C ALA A 178 -30.87 16.64 -33.15
N PHE A 179 -30.76 15.38 -33.55
CA PHE A 179 -31.61 14.74 -34.56
C PHE A 179 -32.66 13.79 -33.96
N PHE A 180 -32.64 13.59 -32.64
CA PHE A 180 -33.55 12.66 -31.94
C PHE A 180 -34.38 13.32 -30.83
N SER A 181 -34.12 14.59 -30.54
CA SER A 181 -34.94 15.37 -29.61
C SER A 181 -36.04 16.11 -30.36
N ASP A 182 -37.15 16.41 -29.68
CA ASP A 182 -38.21 17.28 -30.22
C ASP A 182 -37.76 18.75 -30.42
N MET A 183 -36.46 19.05 -30.31
CA MET A 183 -35.92 20.38 -30.55
C MET A 183 -35.51 20.54 -32.01
N PRO A 184 -35.74 21.73 -32.60
CA PRO A 184 -35.33 22.01 -33.97
C PRO A 184 -33.80 22.09 -34.10
N VAL A 185 -33.32 21.75 -35.30
CA VAL A 185 -31.97 22.09 -35.74
C VAL A 185 -32.03 23.52 -36.26
N TYR A 186 -31.00 24.31 -35.98
CA TYR A 186 -30.98 25.71 -36.37
C TYR A 186 -29.98 25.94 -37.49
N HIS A 187 -30.43 26.62 -38.53
CA HIS A 187 -29.58 27.09 -39.61
C HIS A 187 -29.17 28.53 -39.33
N VAL A 188 -27.87 28.75 -39.16
CA VAL A 188 -27.33 30.06 -38.80
C VAL A 188 -27.03 30.87 -40.05
N GLN A 189 -27.63 32.05 -40.16
CA GLN A 189 -27.42 32.98 -41.27
C GLN A 189 -27.36 34.43 -40.79
N SER A 190 -26.74 35.30 -41.59
CA SER A 190 -26.67 36.74 -41.31
C SER A 190 -28.02 37.43 -41.38
N ASP A 191 -28.89 36.95 -42.28
CA ASP A 191 -30.24 37.46 -42.49
C ASP A 191 -31.21 36.29 -42.67
N CYS A 192 -32.16 36.16 -41.73
CA CYS A 192 -33.21 35.16 -41.80
C CYS A 192 -34.48 35.74 -42.44
N ARG A 193 -35.09 35.00 -43.36
CA ARG A 193 -36.45 35.32 -43.83
C ARG A 193 -37.47 34.97 -42.74
N PRO A 194 -38.46 35.83 -42.46
CA PRO A 194 -39.49 35.51 -41.47
C PRO A 194 -40.28 34.27 -41.91
N ASN A 195 -40.49 33.32 -40.97
CA ASN A 195 -41.26 32.09 -41.13
C ASN A 195 -40.75 31.05 -42.14
N SER A 196 -39.44 30.98 -42.40
CA SER A 196 -38.86 29.85 -43.16
C SER A 196 -38.52 28.68 -42.22
N THR A 197 -39.51 27.84 -41.91
CA THR A 197 -39.26 26.52 -41.33
C THR A 197 -39.18 25.50 -42.46
N LEU A 198 -38.20 24.60 -42.39
CA LEU A 198 -38.01 23.57 -43.41
C LEU A 198 -37.80 22.23 -42.72
N SER A 199 -38.47 21.18 -43.19
CA SER A 199 -38.33 19.83 -42.65
C SER A 199 -37.34 19.03 -43.50
N VAL A 200 -36.36 18.39 -42.86
CA VAL A 200 -35.40 17.50 -43.52
C VAL A 200 -35.60 16.07 -43.01
N SER A 201 -35.67 15.12 -43.93
CA SER A 201 -35.73 13.70 -43.59
C SER A 201 -34.31 13.18 -43.29
N VAL A 202 -34.08 12.73 -42.07
CA VAL A 202 -32.83 12.09 -41.65
C VAL A 202 -33.02 10.58 -41.72
N PRO A 203 -32.29 9.86 -42.59
CA PRO A 203 -32.37 8.40 -42.66
C PRO A 203 -31.66 7.77 -41.45
N ILE A 204 -32.36 6.89 -40.73
CA ILE A 204 -31.86 6.17 -39.57
C ILE A 204 -32.15 4.69 -39.80
N THR A 205 -31.12 3.91 -40.13
CA THR A 205 -31.22 2.47 -40.41
C THR A 205 -32.39 2.13 -41.34
N SER A 206 -33.55 1.71 -40.80
CA SER A 206 -34.77 1.32 -41.53
C SER A 206 -35.92 2.35 -41.51
N THR A 207 -35.76 3.50 -40.84
CA THR A 207 -36.80 4.54 -40.69
C THR A 207 -36.26 5.95 -40.99
N SER A 208 -37.11 6.86 -41.48
CA SER A 208 -36.73 8.26 -41.71
C SER A 208 -37.43 9.17 -40.70
N LEU A 209 -36.69 9.95 -39.92
CA LEU A 209 -37.25 10.93 -39.00
C LEU A 209 -37.27 12.32 -39.64
N GLN A 210 -38.38 13.04 -39.49
CA GLN A 210 -38.51 14.41 -39.98
C GLN A 210 -37.99 15.38 -38.93
N GLN A 211 -36.92 16.10 -39.24
CA GLN A 211 -36.32 17.10 -38.37
C GLN A 211 -36.66 18.50 -38.86
N GLU A 212 -37.18 19.35 -37.97
CA GLU A 212 -37.44 20.75 -38.27
C GLU A 212 -36.14 21.56 -38.25
N VAL A 213 -35.90 22.35 -39.30
CA VAL A 213 -34.79 23.27 -39.47
C VAL A 213 -35.32 24.71 -39.44
N ILE A 214 -34.84 25.50 -38.48
CA ILE A 214 -35.27 26.89 -38.27
C ILE A 214 -34.10 27.84 -38.49
N CYS A 215 -34.30 28.93 -39.24
CA CYS A 215 -33.28 29.95 -39.40
C CYS A 215 -33.07 30.74 -38.10
N VAL A 216 -31.81 30.96 -37.71
CA VAL A 216 -31.43 31.83 -36.59
C VAL A 216 -30.42 32.85 -37.07
N GLN A 217 -30.72 34.12 -36.78
CA GLN A 217 -29.85 35.22 -37.13
C GLN A 217 -28.62 35.26 -36.22
N ASP A 218 -27.42 35.41 -36.80
CA ASP A 218 -26.22 35.72 -36.03
C ASP A 218 -26.13 37.22 -35.70
N SER A 219 -25.80 37.53 -34.45
CA SER A 219 -25.45 38.87 -33.97
C SER A 219 -23.98 38.88 -33.57
N ARG A 220 -23.15 39.44 -34.45
CA ARG A 220 -21.70 39.56 -34.29
C ARG A 220 -21.38 40.87 -33.57
N LEU A 221 -20.86 40.79 -32.36
CA LEU A 221 -20.52 41.95 -31.54
C LEU A 221 -18.99 42.06 -31.35
N TRP A 222 -18.42 43.19 -31.74
CA TRP A 222 -17.00 43.47 -31.58
C TRP A 222 -16.63 43.77 -30.13
N ARG A 223 -15.47 43.27 -29.67
CA ARG A 223 -14.87 43.57 -28.36
C ARG A 223 -13.42 43.98 -28.53
N ASN A 224 -12.98 44.95 -27.74
CA ASN A 224 -11.64 45.54 -27.87
C ASN A 224 -10.53 44.66 -27.29
N SER A 225 -10.87 43.76 -26.37
CA SER A 225 -9.90 42.89 -25.71
C SER A 225 -10.48 41.52 -25.38
N SER A 226 -9.60 40.52 -25.25
CA SER A 226 -9.94 39.19 -24.74
C SER A 226 -10.38 39.22 -23.27
N THR A 227 -9.91 40.20 -22.49
CA THR A 227 -10.38 40.44 -21.11
C THR A 227 -11.85 40.87 -21.07
N ASP A 228 -12.28 41.71 -22.01
CA ASP A 228 -13.69 42.13 -22.09
C ASP A 228 -14.59 40.97 -22.50
N ILE A 229 -14.11 40.11 -23.41
CA ILE A 229 -14.80 38.87 -23.79
C ILE A 229 -14.99 37.99 -22.55
N ASN A 230 -13.92 37.74 -21.80
CA ASN A 230 -13.98 36.86 -20.62
C ASN A 230 -14.94 37.40 -19.54
N ASP A 231 -14.89 38.70 -19.25
CA ASP A 231 -15.79 39.35 -18.29
C ASP A 231 -17.27 39.26 -18.73
N GLN A 232 -17.56 39.50 -20.01
CA GLN A 232 -18.93 39.43 -20.53
C GLN A 232 -19.47 37.99 -20.61
N LEU A 233 -18.63 37.02 -20.98
CA LEU A 233 -18.99 35.60 -20.94
C LEU A 233 -19.30 35.17 -19.51
N PHE A 234 -18.51 35.61 -18.53
CA PHE A 234 -18.75 35.33 -17.12
C PHE A 234 -20.05 35.96 -16.62
N LYS A 235 -20.35 37.21 -16.97
CA LYS A 235 -21.63 37.88 -16.63
C LYS A 235 -22.85 37.20 -17.25
N GLY A 236 -22.70 36.62 -18.44
CA GLY A 236 -23.74 35.82 -19.11
C GLY A 236 -24.07 34.51 -18.37
N TYR A 237 -23.10 33.97 -17.64
CA TYR A 237 -23.27 32.76 -16.84
C TYR A 237 -24.09 33.02 -15.56
N ARG A 238 -24.95 32.06 -15.21
CA ARG A 238 -25.92 32.17 -14.09
C ARG A 238 -25.29 32.57 -12.75
N LYS A 239 -24.07 32.13 -12.43
CA LYS A 239 -23.41 32.48 -11.16
C LYS A 239 -22.58 33.78 -11.26
N GLY A 240 -22.38 34.30 -12.46
CA GLY A 240 -21.64 35.54 -12.68
C GLY A 240 -22.50 36.81 -12.64
N ASN A 241 -23.83 36.68 -12.56
CA ASN A 241 -24.74 37.81 -12.35
C ASN A 241 -25.58 37.66 -11.06
N PRO A 242 -25.89 38.78 -10.38
CA PRO A 242 -26.64 38.77 -9.12
C PRO A 242 -28.10 38.33 -9.28
N GLU A 243 -28.69 38.51 -10.47
CA GLU A 243 -30.07 38.09 -10.78
C GLU A 243 -30.22 36.57 -10.96
N ARG A 244 -29.12 35.83 -11.06
CA ARG A 244 -29.08 34.39 -11.37
C ARG A 244 -29.88 34.02 -12.63
N LYS A 245 -29.95 34.93 -13.60
CA LYS A 245 -30.54 34.70 -14.93
C LYS A 245 -29.49 34.18 -15.90
N ILE A 246 -29.93 33.45 -16.92
CA ILE A 246 -29.06 32.86 -17.94
C ILE A 246 -29.14 33.73 -19.20
N ASN A 247 -28.00 34.28 -19.62
CA ASN A 247 -27.83 35.06 -20.85
C ASN A 247 -26.60 34.53 -21.59
N GLU A 248 -26.77 33.40 -22.26
CA GLU A 248 -25.71 32.66 -22.91
C GLU A 248 -25.32 33.30 -24.25
N ILE A 249 -24.02 33.46 -24.42
CA ILE A 249 -23.35 33.81 -25.67
C ILE A 249 -22.83 32.50 -26.26
N VAL A 250 -22.99 32.32 -27.57
CA VAL A 250 -22.69 31.05 -28.27
C VAL A 250 -21.21 30.72 -28.19
N ALA A 251 -20.40 31.66 -28.66
CA ALA A 251 -18.95 31.54 -28.73
C ALA A 251 -18.32 32.93 -28.82
N ALA A 252 -17.03 33.00 -28.55
CA ALA A 252 -16.21 34.15 -28.85
C ALA A 252 -14.97 33.71 -29.65
N TYR A 253 -14.55 34.54 -30.60
CA TYR A 253 -13.38 34.29 -31.44
C TYR A 253 -12.41 35.45 -31.32
N ASP A 254 -11.17 35.15 -30.99
CA ASP A 254 -10.06 36.10 -30.87
C ASP A 254 -9.01 35.79 -31.94
N PHE A 255 -8.82 36.77 -32.81
CA PHE A 255 -7.87 36.75 -33.91
C PHE A 255 -6.68 37.70 -33.67
N LEU A 256 -6.40 38.13 -32.43
CA LEU A 256 -5.30 39.05 -32.07
C LEU A 256 -3.93 38.53 -32.53
N ASN A 257 -3.73 37.21 -32.55
CA ASN A 257 -2.47 36.60 -32.99
C ASN A 257 -2.51 36.10 -34.44
N SER A 258 -3.61 36.35 -35.16
CA SER A 258 -3.75 35.99 -36.57
C SER A 258 -3.30 37.13 -37.49
N ASN A 259 -2.56 36.80 -38.55
CA ASN A 259 -2.18 37.71 -39.63
C ASN A 259 -2.18 36.95 -40.98
N GLY A 260 -1.81 37.57 -42.09
CA GLY A 260 -1.84 36.92 -43.41
C GLY A 260 -0.96 35.67 -43.56
N ASN A 261 0.04 35.47 -42.70
CA ASN A 261 0.98 34.35 -42.78
C ASN A 261 0.88 33.37 -41.59
N ASN A 262 0.12 33.72 -40.54
CA ASN A 262 0.01 32.96 -39.31
C ASN A 262 -1.46 32.92 -38.88
N TYR A 263 -2.03 31.72 -38.79
CA TYR A 263 -3.38 31.50 -38.30
C TYR A 263 -3.32 31.06 -36.84
N ASN A 264 -3.74 31.96 -35.93
CA ASN A 264 -3.84 31.68 -34.50
C ASN A 264 -5.13 32.28 -33.95
N VAL A 265 -6.08 31.41 -33.64
CA VAL A 265 -7.40 31.77 -33.12
C VAL A 265 -7.57 31.19 -31.72
N SER A 266 -8.07 32.01 -30.80
CA SER A 266 -8.60 31.53 -29.52
C SER A 266 -10.12 31.51 -29.58
N ILE A 267 -10.71 30.37 -29.23
CA ILE A 267 -12.16 30.16 -29.28
C ILE A 267 -12.66 29.88 -27.87
N TRP A 268 -13.54 30.75 -27.36
CA TRP A 268 -14.27 30.49 -26.13
C TRP A 268 -15.63 29.91 -26.49
N TYR A 269 -16.01 28.85 -25.79
CA TYR A 269 -17.29 28.18 -25.92
C TYR A 269 -17.86 27.95 -24.53
N ASN A 270 -19.18 27.87 -24.42
CA ASN A 270 -19.82 27.55 -23.16
C ASN A 270 -19.96 26.03 -23.00
N SER A 271 -19.42 25.48 -21.91
CA SER A 271 -19.53 24.05 -21.55
C SER A 271 -20.42 23.79 -20.34
N THR A 272 -21.03 24.82 -19.77
CA THR A 272 -21.73 24.75 -18.48
C THR A 272 -23.24 24.71 -18.68
N TYR A 273 -23.86 23.56 -18.35
CA TYR A 273 -25.32 23.39 -18.42
C TYR A 273 -25.99 23.64 -17.06
N LYS A 274 -27.25 24.11 -17.10
CA LYS A 274 -28.08 24.58 -15.96
C LYS A 274 -28.11 23.67 -14.69
N ASN A 275 -27.83 22.38 -14.82
CA ASN A 275 -27.96 21.35 -13.76
C ASN A 275 -26.68 20.54 -13.49
N ASP A 276 -25.49 21.03 -13.87
CA ASP A 276 -24.27 20.28 -13.59
C ASP A 276 -23.89 20.37 -12.09
N SER A 277 -24.08 19.26 -11.38
CA SER A 277 -23.67 19.06 -9.99
C SER A 277 -22.21 18.60 -9.86
N GLY A 278 -21.48 18.42 -10.97
CA GLY A 278 -20.13 17.88 -11.02
C GLY A 278 -20.06 16.35 -10.97
N ASN A 279 -21.20 15.66 -10.81
CA ASN A 279 -21.28 14.20 -10.70
C ASN A 279 -21.81 13.49 -11.97
N VAL A 280 -22.04 14.24 -13.07
CA VAL A 280 -22.56 13.67 -14.32
C VAL A 280 -21.41 13.61 -15.34
N PRO A 281 -21.24 12.51 -16.10
CA PRO A 281 -20.20 12.44 -17.13
C PRO A 281 -20.38 13.56 -18.17
N LEU A 282 -19.28 14.24 -18.48
CA LEU A 282 -19.23 15.36 -19.43
C LEU A 282 -19.58 14.85 -20.84
N GLY A 283 -20.48 15.55 -21.53
CA GLY A 283 -20.86 15.23 -22.91
C GLY A 283 -19.80 15.66 -23.93
N LEU A 284 -19.84 15.07 -25.12
CA LEU A 284 -18.94 15.42 -26.23
C LEU A 284 -19.22 16.84 -26.74
N MET A 285 -18.25 17.72 -26.58
CA MET A 285 -18.40 19.12 -26.95
C MET A 285 -18.35 19.32 -28.47
N ARG A 286 -19.26 20.13 -29.01
CA ARG A 286 -19.36 20.46 -30.44
C ARG A 286 -18.36 21.54 -30.92
N VAL A 287 -17.16 21.56 -30.35
CA VAL A 287 -16.07 22.52 -30.67
C VAL A 287 -15.52 22.38 -32.09
N PRO A 288 -15.38 21.18 -32.67
CA PRO A 288 -14.81 21.04 -34.02
C PRO A 288 -15.51 21.88 -35.09
N ARG A 289 -16.82 22.09 -34.97
CA ARG A 289 -17.56 22.95 -35.92
C ARG A 289 -17.17 24.42 -35.78
N SER A 290 -17.01 24.93 -34.56
CA SER A 290 -16.53 26.30 -34.32
C SER A 290 -15.16 26.55 -34.95
N VAL A 291 -14.24 25.58 -34.78
CA VAL A 291 -12.89 25.64 -35.38
C VAL A 291 -12.97 25.63 -36.90
N ASN A 292 -13.78 24.74 -37.49
CA ASN A 292 -13.96 24.65 -38.93
C ASN A 292 -14.52 25.95 -39.53
N LEU A 293 -15.51 26.58 -38.89
CA LEU A 293 -16.08 27.86 -39.35
C LEU A 293 -15.03 28.98 -39.32
N ALA A 294 -14.29 29.13 -38.21
CA ALA A 294 -13.25 30.15 -38.09
C ALA A 294 -12.11 29.95 -39.09
N SER A 295 -11.74 28.69 -39.34
CA SER A 295 -10.67 28.36 -40.27
C SER A 295 -11.09 28.57 -41.72
N ASN A 296 -12.33 28.21 -42.06
CA ASN A 296 -12.90 28.47 -43.39
C ASN A 296 -13.01 29.96 -43.67
N ALA A 297 -13.47 30.75 -42.71
CA ALA A 297 -13.54 32.20 -42.86
C ALA A 297 -12.18 32.83 -43.14
N PHE A 298 -11.14 32.34 -42.45
CA PHE A 298 -9.76 32.79 -42.67
C PHE A 298 -9.23 32.40 -44.06
N LEU A 299 -9.46 31.16 -44.49
CA LEU A 299 -9.05 30.70 -45.83
C LEU A 299 -9.79 31.47 -46.93
N GLN A 300 -11.10 31.69 -46.78
CA GLN A 300 -11.89 32.43 -47.75
C GLN A 300 -11.43 33.88 -47.89
N PHE A 301 -11.01 34.50 -46.79
CA PHE A 301 -10.50 35.87 -46.79
C PHE A 301 -9.17 36.00 -47.54
N PHE A 302 -8.22 35.06 -47.34
CA PHE A 302 -6.87 35.18 -47.92
C PHE A 302 -6.69 34.48 -49.28
N LEU A 303 -7.38 33.35 -49.52
CA LEU A 303 -7.23 32.54 -50.73
C LEU A 303 -8.40 32.67 -51.71
N GLY A 304 -9.50 33.30 -51.27
CA GLY A 304 -10.70 33.56 -52.07
C GLY A 304 -11.91 32.71 -51.67
N PRO A 305 -13.13 33.11 -52.08
CA PRO A 305 -14.39 32.56 -51.58
C PRO A 305 -14.63 31.08 -51.93
N ALA A 306 -13.92 30.55 -52.94
CA ALA A 306 -14.02 29.15 -53.35
C ALA A 306 -13.22 28.20 -52.44
N THR A 307 -12.29 28.72 -51.63
CA THR A 307 -11.42 27.88 -50.79
C THR A 307 -12.10 27.56 -49.47
N LYS A 308 -12.39 26.28 -49.23
CA LYS A 308 -13.04 25.81 -48.00
C LYS A 308 -12.46 24.45 -47.59
N MET A 309 -12.23 24.26 -46.30
CA MET A 309 -12.02 22.95 -45.70
C MET A 309 -13.38 22.29 -45.44
N LEU A 310 -13.60 21.19 -46.16
CA LEU A 310 -14.79 20.37 -46.01
C LEU A 310 -14.75 19.65 -44.66
N PHE A 311 -15.83 19.82 -43.90
CA PHE A 311 -16.10 19.04 -42.70
C PHE A 311 -17.48 18.45 -42.88
N GLU A 312 -17.52 17.22 -43.40
CA GLU A 312 -18.74 16.59 -43.90
C GLU A 312 -19.54 15.94 -42.79
N PHE A 313 -18.89 15.25 -41.86
CA PHE A 313 -19.56 14.54 -40.79
C PHE A 313 -18.70 14.38 -39.53
N VAL A 314 -19.39 14.06 -38.44
CA VAL A 314 -18.84 13.53 -37.19
C VAL A 314 -19.44 12.14 -37.00
N LYS A 315 -18.62 11.19 -36.59
CA LYS A 315 -19.08 9.85 -36.21
C LYS A 315 -18.35 9.36 -34.97
N GLU A 316 -18.99 8.43 -34.28
CA GLU A 316 -18.36 7.69 -33.19
C GLU A 316 -17.20 6.82 -33.71
N MET A 317 -16.26 6.47 -32.84
CA MET A 317 -15.25 5.48 -33.21
C MET A 317 -15.89 4.09 -33.30
N PRO A 318 -15.59 3.26 -34.32
CA PRO A 318 -16.05 1.88 -34.36
C PRO A 318 -15.67 1.15 -33.07
N LYS A 319 -16.63 0.46 -32.45
CA LYS A 319 -16.40 -0.29 -31.21
C LYS A 319 -16.81 -1.75 -31.33
N PRO A 320 -16.03 -2.68 -30.74
CA PRO A 320 -16.42 -4.08 -30.61
C PRO A 320 -17.51 -4.25 -29.54
N GLU A 321 -18.07 -5.46 -29.45
CA GLU A 321 -19.03 -5.81 -28.39
C GLU A 321 -18.39 -5.62 -27.01
N THR A 322 -18.98 -4.76 -26.18
CA THR A 322 -18.49 -4.49 -24.82
C THR A 322 -19.30 -5.31 -23.82
N LYS A 323 -18.65 -6.29 -23.20
CA LYS A 323 -19.23 -7.06 -22.09
C LYS A 323 -18.89 -6.36 -20.78
N VAL A 324 -19.90 -5.95 -20.02
CA VAL A 324 -19.69 -5.40 -18.68
C VAL A 324 -19.14 -6.51 -17.79
N ARG A 325 -17.83 -6.48 -17.54
CA ARG A 325 -17.14 -7.42 -16.65
C ARG A 325 -16.62 -6.63 -15.46
N LEU A 326 -17.15 -6.92 -14.27
CA LEU A 326 -16.56 -6.45 -13.02
C LEU A 326 -15.72 -7.56 -12.44
N ASP A 327 -14.43 -7.34 -12.24
CA ASP A 327 -13.58 -8.29 -11.54
C ASP A 327 -13.25 -7.77 -10.14
N PHE A 328 -13.97 -8.29 -9.14
CA PHE A 328 -13.77 -7.91 -7.74
C PHE A 328 -12.38 -8.26 -7.23
N SER A 329 -11.76 -9.31 -7.78
CA SER A 329 -10.42 -9.73 -7.38
C SER A 329 -9.36 -8.72 -7.79
N SER A 330 -9.54 -8.01 -8.90
CA SER A 330 -8.67 -6.92 -9.31
C SER A 330 -9.10 -5.58 -8.70
N LEU A 331 -10.40 -5.31 -8.59
CA LEU A 331 -10.90 -4.02 -8.08
C LEU A 331 -10.67 -3.83 -6.57
N LEU A 332 -11.01 -4.83 -5.76
CA LEU A 332 -10.87 -4.77 -4.29
C LEU A 332 -9.68 -5.58 -3.78
N GLY A 333 -9.02 -6.33 -4.67
CA GLY A 333 -7.86 -7.16 -4.37
C GLY A 333 -6.78 -6.44 -3.58
N PRO A 334 -6.32 -5.23 -3.95
CA PRO A 334 -5.24 -4.54 -3.25
C PRO A 334 -5.49 -4.40 -1.74
N LEU A 335 -6.70 -4.03 -1.34
CA LEU A 335 -7.07 -3.87 0.07
C LEU A 335 -7.14 -5.21 0.80
N PHE A 336 -7.88 -6.19 0.26
CA PHE A 336 -8.06 -7.49 0.91
C PHE A 336 -6.76 -8.31 0.96
N PHE A 337 -5.99 -8.31 -0.13
CA PHE A 337 -4.72 -9.04 -0.20
C PHE A 337 -3.65 -8.39 0.68
N THR A 338 -3.68 -7.05 0.86
CA THR A 338 -2.84 -6.37 1.86
C THR A 338 -3.09 -6.95 3.26
N TRP A 339 -4.34 -7.10 3.67
CA TRP A 339 -4.67 -7.69 4.98
C TRP A 339 -4.22 -9.15 5.10
N VAL A 340 -4.43 -9.97 4.07
CA VAL A 340 -3.99 -11.37 4.06
C VAL A 340 -2.47 -11.45 4.25
N ILE A 341 -1.72 -10.67 3.48
CA ILE A 341 -0.26 -10.71 3.49
C ILE A 341 0.29 -10.20 4.83
N ILE A 342 -0.24 -9.07 5.33
CA ILE A 342 0.23 -8.48 6.59
C ILE A 342 -0.19 -9.32 7.81
N GLN A 343 -1.20 -10.20 7.70
CA GLN A 343 -1.64 -11.08 8.80
C GLN A 343 -0.52 -11.96 9.39
N LEU A 344 0.54 -12.25 8.65
CA LEU A 344 1.71 -12.97 9.17
C LEU A 344 2.53 -12.14 10.18
N PHE A 345 2.48 -10.81 10.11
CA PHE A 345 3.28 -9.92 10.94
C PHE A 345 2.95 -10.06 12.44
N PRO A 346 1.67 -9.97 12.89
CA PRO A 346 1.33 -10.19 14.29
C PRO A 346 1.71 -11.57 14.80
N VAL A 347 1.68 -12.60 13.94
CA VAL A 347 2.05 -13.97 14.33
C VAL A 347 3.53 -14.06 14.66
N VAL A 348 4.38 -13.53 13.78
CA VAL A 348 5.84 -13.48 14.00
C VAL A 348 6.16 -12.61 15.23
N LEU A 349 5.56 -11.43 15.32
CA LEU A 349 5.73 -10.49 16.44
C LEU A 349 5.36 -11.13 17.78
N THR A 350 4.20 -11.79 17.86
CA THR A 350 3.70 -12.44 19.09
C THR A 350 4.65 -13.54 19.54
N SER A 351 5.18 -14.35 18.61
CA SER A 351 6.13 -15.41 18.93
C SER A 351 7.44 -14.85 19.50
N LEU A 352 7.98 -13.79 18.90
CA LEU A 352 9.21 -13.13 19.35
C LEU A 352 9.03 -12.48 20.72
N VAL A 353 7.93 -11.76 20.93
CA VAL A 353 7.62 -11.12 22.22
C VAL A 353 7.35 -12.17 23.30
N TYR A 354 6.77 -13.33 22.96
CA TYR A 354 6.57 -14.43 23.91
C TYR A 354 7.89 -15.01 24.42
N GLU A 355 8.85 -15.25 23.53
CA GLU A 355 10.18 -15.71 23.93
C GLU A 355 10.91 -14.71 24.83
N LYS A 356 10.71 -13.42 24.57
CA LYS A 356 11.27 -12.32 25.36
C LYS A 356 10.60 -12.19 26.72
N GLU A 357 9.27 -12.21 26.80
CA GLU A 357 8.50 -12.10 28.04
C GLU A 357 8.84 -13.24 29.00
N GLN A 358 8.92 -14.47 28.49
CA GLN A 358 9.27 -15.66 29.27
C GLN A 358 10.78 -15.81 29.50
N LYS A 359 11.62 -14.86 29.03
CA LYS A 359 13.09 -14.87 29.16
C LYS A 359 13.75 -16.16 28.63
N LEU A 360 13.11 -16.84 27.69
CA LEU A 360 13.54 -18.12 27.16
C LEU A 360 14.85 -17.99 26.37
N ARG A 361 15.03 -16.86 25.67
CA ARG A 361 16.29 -16.52 24.99
C ARG A 361 17.49 -16.47 25.94
N ILE A 362 17.31 -15.89 27.13
CA ILE A 362 18.36 -15.83 28.15
C ILE A 362 18.72 -17.24 28.64
N MET A 363 17.71 -18.08 28.83
CA MET A 363 17.94 -19.47 29.21
C MET A 363 18.70 -20.25 28.12
N MET A 364 18.36 -20.07 26.84
CA MET A 364 19.13 -20.66 25.74
C MET A 364 20.59 -20.19 25.73
N LYS A 365 20.83 -18.91 26.00
CA LYS A 365 22.17 -18.32 26.09
C LYS A 365 22.98 -18.92 27.25
N MET A 366 22.37 -19.09 28.42
CA MET A 366 23.00 -19.77 29.56
C MET A 366 23.39 -21.23 29.27
N HIS A 367 22.76 -21.86 28.28
CA HIS A 367 23.07 -23.23 27.86
C HIS A 367 23.98 -23.28 26.61
N GLY A 368 24.56 -22.15 26.19
CA GLY A 368 25.59 -22.09 25.16
C GLY A 368 25.11 -21.68 23.76
N LEU A 369 23.86 -21.23 23.59
CA LEU A 369 23.40 -20.68 22.31
C LEU A 369 23.83 -19.22 22.16
N GLY A 370 24.72 -18.94 21.21
CA GLY A 370 25.10 -17.56 20.86
C GLY A 370 23.98 -16.78 20.17
N ASP A 371 24.06 -15.45 20.21
CA ASP A 371 23.04 -14.55 19.65
C ASP A 371 22.93 -14.66 18.10
N GLY A 372 24.04 -14.89 17.39
CA GLY A 372 24.04 -15.03 15.93
C GLY A 372 23.29 -16.27 15.43
N PRO A 373 23.62 -17.49 15.93
CA PRO A 373 22.88 -18.70 15.61
C PRO A 373 21.38 -18.61 15.95
N TYR A 374 21.02 -17.98 17.06
CA TYR A 374 19.62 -17.73 17.42
C TYR A 374 18.89 -16.93 16.33
N TRP A 375 19.46 -15.78 15.92
CA TRP A 375 18.91 -14.94 14.86
C TRP A 375 18.73 -15.70 13.55
N MET A 376 19.75 -16.46 13.12
CA MET A 376 19.69 -17.25 11.88
C MET A 376 18.61 -18.34 11.93
N ILE A 377 18.48 -19.05 13.05
CA ILE A 377 17.47 -20.10 13.23
C ILE A 377 16.06 -19.50 13.21
N SER A 378 15.85 -18.43 13.98
CA SER A 378 14.55 -17.77 14.08
C SER A 378 14.14 -17.16 12.74
N TYR A 379 15.05 -16.46 12.05
CA TYR A 379 14.80 -15.88 10.74
C TYR A 379 14.48 -16.96 9.70
N ALA A 380 15.30 -18.02 9.61
CA ALA A 380 15.08 -19.12 8.66
C ALA A 380 13.76 -19.84 8.92
N TYR A 381 13.38 -20.05 10.19
CA TYR A 381 12.10 -20.65 10.53
C TYR A 381 10.92 -19.80 10.03
N PHE A 382 10.91 -18.51 10.34
CA PHE A 382 9.83 -17.62 9.89
C PHE A 382 9.81 -17.47 8.37
N LEU A 383 10.98 -17.46 7.72
CA LEU A 383 11.07 -17.44 6.26
C LEU A 383 10.41 -18.67 5.62
N VAL A 384 10.67 -19.87 6.16
CA VAL A 384 10.05 -21.11 5.65
C VAL A 384 8.53 -21.09 5.85
N VAL A 385 8.05 -20.71 7.03
CA VAL A 385 6.60 -20.65 7.31
C VAL A 385 5.90 -19.63 6.41
N SER A 386 6.46 -18.42 6.29
CA SER A 386 5.90 -17.38 5.45
C SER A 386 5.96 -17.72 3.95
N SER A 387 7.02 -18.39 3.49
CA SER A 387 7.13 -18.84 2.10
C SER A 387 6.08 -19.91 1.76
N ILE A 388 5.84 -20.88 2.66
CA ILE A 388 4.76 -21.87 2.49
C ILE A 388 3.40 -21.17 2.46
N TYR A 389 3.17 -20.20 3.34
CA TYR A 389 1.93 -19.44 3.37
C TYR A 389 1.67 -18.69 2.07
N MET A 390 2.66 -17.95 1.54
CA MET A 390 2.50 -17.22 0.27
C MET A 390 2.37 -18.15 -0.93
N PHE A 391 3.09 -19.27 -0.94
CA PHE A 391 2.91 -20.29 -1.97
C PHE A 391 1.48 -20.82 -1.98
N CYS A 392 0.93 -21.18 -0.80
CA CYS A 392 -0.47 -21.58 -0.69
C CYS A 392 -1.42 -20.47 -1.16
N PHE A 393 -1.18 -19.22 -0.77
CA PHE A 393 -2.03 -18.10 -1.16
C PHE A 393 -2.11 -17.91 -2.68
N VAL A 394 -0.96 -17.89 -3.36
CA VAL A 394 -0.90 -17.76 -4.83
C VAL A 394 -1.49 -19.00 -5.53
N MET A 395 -1.16 -20.19 -5.05
CA MET A 395 -1.68 -21.45 -5.62
C MET A 395 -3.21 -21.53 -5.51
N PHE A 396 -3.78 -21.26 -4.34
CA PHE A 396 -5.24 -21.30 -4.15
C PHE A 396 -5.94 -20.16 -4.92
N GLY A 397 -5.36 -18.95 -4.92
CA GLY A 397 -5.87 -17.84 -5.72
C GLY A 397 -5.92 -18.17 -7.22
N SER A 398 -4.89 -18.86 -7.72
CA SER A 398 -4.83 -19.32 -9.11
C SER A 398 -5.78 -20.48 -9.40
N ILE A 399 -5.92 -21.47 -8.51
CA ILE A 399 -6.84 -22.62 -8.68
C ILE A 399 -8.30 -22.15 -8.73
N ILE A 400 -8.65 -21.16 -7.91
CA ILE A 400 -9.99 -20.55 -7.88
C ILE A 400 -10.25 -19.73 -9.16
N GLY A 401 -9.20 -19.39 -9.92
CA GLY A 401 -9.32 -18.67 -11.19
C GLY A 401 -9.43 -17.16 -11.03
N LEU A 402 -8.93 -16.60 -9.91
CA LEU A 402 -8.89 -15.15 -9.72
C LEU A 402 -7.95 -14.52 -10.76
N LYS A 403 -8.45 -13.54 -11.53
CA LYS A 403 -7.72 -12.93 -12.65
C LYS A 403 -6.47 -12.18 -12.20
N PHE A 404 -6.52 -11.61 -10.99
CA PHE A 404 -5.35 -11.02 -10.33
C PHE A 404 -4.11 -11.94 -10.34
N PHE A 405 -4.27 -13.23 -10.02
CA PHE A 405 -3.16 -14.18 -9.94
C PHE A 405 -2.85 -14.85 -11.29
N THR A 406 -3.86 -15.07 -12.12
CA THR A 406 -3.74 -15.86 -13.36
C THR A 406 -3.27 -15.06 -14.56
N LEU A 407 -3.56 -13.75 -14.63
CA LEU A 407 -3.16 -12.90 -15.76
C LEU A 407 -1.75 -12.32 -15.62
N ASN A 408 -1.31 -12.08 -14.39
CA ASN A 408 0.03 -11.55 -14.11
C ASN A 408 1.08 -12.66 -14.11
N ASP A 409 2.31 -12.36 -14.51
CA ASP A 409 3.40 -13.34 -14.49
C ASP A 409 3.72 -13.83 -13.06
N TYR A 410 3.65 -15.15 -12.85
CA TYR A 410 3.92 -15.79 -11.56
C TYR A 410 5.34 -15.53 -11.05
N THR A 411 6.31 -15.33 -11.94
CA THR A 411 7.70 -15.09 -11.54
C THR A 411 7.87 -13.72 -10.88
N ILE A 412 7.18 -12.69 -11.38
CA ILE A 412 7.18 -11.34 -10.78
C ILE A 412 6.47 -11.36 -9.43
N GLN A 413 5.32 -12.05 -9.36
CA GLN A 413 4.60 -12.25 -8.10
C GLN A 413 5.48 -12.93 -7.04
N LEU A 414 6.19 -14.00 -7.43
CA LEU A 414 7.09 -14.73 -6.54
C LEU A 414 8.21 -13.82 -6.01
N VAL A 415 8.88 -13.06 -6.89
CA VAL A 415 9.94 -12.13 -6.49
C VAL A 415 9.41 -11.06 -5.55
N PHE A 416 8.29 -10.43 -5.89
CA PHE A 416 7.64 -9.41 -5.06
C PHE A 416 7.31 -9.93 -3.66
N TYR A 417 6.60 -11.07 -3.56
CA TYR A 417 6.24 -11.65 -2.27
C TYR A 417 7.45 -12.13 -1.48
N PHE A 418 8.47 -12.68 -2.15
CA PHE A 418 9.70 -13.12 -1.48
C PHE A 418 10.39 -11.93 -0.79
N ILE A 419 10.62 -10.82 -1.51
CA ILE A 419 11.27 -9.63 -0.93
C ILE A 419 10.40 -9.06 0.20
N TYR A 420 9.08 -8.99 0.01
CA TYR A 420 8.19 -8.44 1.02
C TYR A 420 8.11 -9.28 2.30
N ILE A 421 8.08 -10.62 2.20
CA ILE A 421 8.14 -11.52 3.38
C ILE A 421 9.40 -11.23 4.19
N ASN A 422 10.54 -11.07 3.52
CA ASN A 422 11.81 -10.80 4.19
C ASN A 422 11.80 -9.43 4.91
N LEU A 423 11.20 -8.40 4.30
CA LEU A 423 10.95 -7.10 4.93
C LEU A 423 10.04 -7.23 6.16
N GLN A 424 8.92 -7.96 6.03
CA GLN A 424 7.94 -8.17 7.09
C GLN A 424 8.54 -8.87 8.32
N ILE A 425 9.38 -9.90 8.10
CA ILE A 425 10.11 -10.58 9.19
C ILE A 425 11.07 -9.61 9.87
N SER A 426 11.83 -8.84 9.09
CA SER A 426 12.80 -7.86 9.61
C SER A 426 12.11 -6.78 10.45
N LEU A 427 10.96 -6.29 9.99
CA LEU A 427 10.13 -5.35 10.72
C LEU A 427 9.59 -5.97 12.03
N ALA A 428 9.18 -7.25 12.01
CA ALA A 428 8.72 -7.93 13.21
C ALA A 428 9.83 -8.05 14.27
N PHE A 429 11.08 -8.32 13.87
CA PHE A 429 12.23 -8.30 14.78
C PHE A 429 12.47 -6.90 15.37
N LEU A 430 12.41 -5.86 14.55
CA LEU A 430 12.56 -4.48 15.00
C LEU A 430 11.49 -4.10 16.04
N VAL A 431 10.23 -4.39 15.73
CA VAL A 431 9.08 -4.04 16.57
C VAL A 431 9.04 -4.87 17.85
N ALA A 432 9.47 -6.14 17.81
CA ALA A 432 9.61 -6.99 18.99
C ALA A 432 10.61 -6.44 20.02
N ALA A 433 11.58 -5.63 19.61
CA ALA A 433 12.51 -4.97 20.52
C ALA A 433 11.80 -3.95 21.44
N VAL A 434 10.73 -3.31 20.96
CA VAL A 434 9.97 -2.28 21.70
C VAL A 434 9.00 -2.90 22.71
N PHE A 435 8.37 -4.02 22.37
CA PHE A 435 7.34 -4.63 23.23
C PHE A 435 7.93 -5.54 24.31
N SER A 436 7.32 -5.51 25.49
CA SER A 436 7.66 -6.39 26.63
C SER A 436 6.55 -7.38 26.99
N ASN A 437 5.31 -7.11 26.58
CA ASN A 437 4.14 -7.92 26.91
C ASN A 437 3.43 -8.42 25.65
N VAL A 438 3.21 -9.73 25.56
CA VAL A 438 2.62 -10.41 24.41
C VAL A 438 1.21 -9.89 24.09
N LYS A 439 0.37 -9.63 25.10
CA LYS A 439 -1.01 -9.18 24.88
C LYS A 439 -1.04 -7.83 24.17
N THR A 440 -0.20 -6.89 24.62
CA THR A 440 -0.10 -5.55 24.02
C THR A 440 0.43 -5.61 22.59
N ALA A 441 1.47 -6.41 22.35
CA ALA A 441 2.05 -6.59 21.01
C ALA A 441 1.05 -7.22 20.03
N THR A 442 0.24 -8.17 20.51
CA THR A 442 -0.78 -8.84 19.69
C THR A 442 -1.87 -7.87 19.24
N VAL A 443 -2.43 -7.09 20.18
CA VAL A 443 -3.50 -6.13 19.88
C VAL A 443 -3.00 -5.04 18.93
N ILE A 444 -1.83 -4.46 19.23
CA ILE A 444 -1.24 -3.42 18.38
C ILE A 444 -0.87 -3.97 17.00
N GLY A 445 -0.35 -5.20 16.93
CA GLY A 445 -0.06 -5.86 15.66
C GLY A 445 -1.29 -5.97 14.76
N TYR A 446 -2.45 -6.39 15.29
CA TYR A 446 -3.69 -6.46 14.51
C TYR A 446 -4.25 -5.08 14.14
N ILE A 447 -4.13 -4.09 15.04
CA ILE A 447 -4.50 -2.70 14.71
C ILE A 447 -3.64 -2.18 13.55
N MET A 448 -2.34 -2.46 13.55
CA MET A 448 -1.46 -2.10 12.43
C MET A 448 -1.88 -2.79 11.14
N VAL A 449 -2.25 -4.08 11.16
CA VAL A 449 -2.72 -4.80 9.95
C VAL A 449 -3.95 -4.12 9.35
N PHE A 450 -4.98 -3.90 10.17
CA PHE A 450 -6.23 -3.34 9.70
C PHE A 450 -6.06 -1.87 9.27
N GLY A 451 -5.38 -1.07 10.09
CA GLY A 451 -5.11 0.34 9.83
C GLY A 451 -4.29 0.55 8.56
N THR A 452 -3.29 -0.30 8.29
CA THR A 452 -2.47 -0.22 7.08
C THR A 452 -3.31 -0.42 5.82
N GLY A 453 -4.14 -1.45 5.77
CA GLY A 453 -4.95 -1.71 4.57
C GLY A 453 -6.01 -0.62 4.33
N LEU A 454 -6.61 -0.06 5.39
CA LEU A 454 -7.53 1.07 5.27
C LEU A 454 -6.82 2.35 4.82
N LEU A 455 -5.67 2.68 5.41
CA LEU A 455 -4.88 3.83 5.00
C LEU A 455 -4.38 3.67 3.55
N GLY A 456 -4.00 2.46 3.16
CA GLY A 456 -3.67 2.14 1.76
C GLY A 456 -4.84 2.41 0.82
N GLY A 457 -6.01 1.84 1.10
CA GLY A 457 -7.18 1.95 0.22
C GLY A 457 -7.86 3.31 0.17
N PHE A 458 -7.96 4.02 1.30
CA PHE A 458 -8.72 5.27 1.36
C PHE A 458 -7.87 6.53 1.30
N LEU A 459 -6.61 6.48 1.76
CA LEU A 459 -5.72 7.64 1.78
C LEU A 459 -4.68 7.54 0.66
N PHE A 460 -3.95 6.43 0.59
CA PHE A 460 -2.83 6.34 -0.34
C PHE A 460 -3.29 6.17 -1.79
N GLN A 461 -4.31 5.33 -2.05
CA GLN A 461 -4.90 5.17 -3.38
C GLN A 461 -5.35 6.51 -4.00
N PHE A 462 -5.91 7.41 -3.19
CA PHE A 462 -6.34 8.74 -3.65
C PHE A 462 -5.17 9.54 -4.26
N PHE A 463 -4.01 9.53 -3.60
CA PHE A 463 -2.81 10.20 -4.10
C PHE A 463 -2.19 9.48 -5.31
N LEU A 464 -2.33 8.16 -5.40
CA LEU A 464 -1.83 7.38 -6.54
C LEU A 464 -2.61 7.63 -7.83
N GLN A 465 -3.90 7.95 -7.72
CA GLN A 465 -4.78 8.22 -8.88
C GLN A 465 -4.68 9.66 -9.38
N ASP A 466 -4.16 10.58 -8.56
CA ASP A 466 -3.99 11.97 -8.94
C ASP A 466 -2.69 12.18 -9.74
N ALA A 467 -2.83 12.32 -11.06
CA ALA A 467 -1.70 12.56 -11.97
C ALA A 467 -0.97 13.89 -11.72
N SER A 468 -1.57 14.84 -10.97
CA SER A 468 -0.95 16.12 -10.64
C SER A 468 -0.04 16.04 -9.39
N PHE A 469 -0.11 14.95 -8.63
CA PHE A 469 0.63 14.80 -7.39
C PHE A 469 2.12 14.47 -7.64
N SER A 470 3.00 15.07 -6.83
CA SER A 470 4.45 14.92 -7.02
C SER A 470 4.94 13.50 -6.68
N ARG A 471 5.63 12.86 -7.62
CA ARG A 471 6.22 11.52 -7.47
C ARG A 471 7.15 11.40 -6.24
N GLY A 472 7.86 12.47 -5.89
CA GLY A 472 8.76 12.46 -4.73
C GLY A 472 8.05 12.25 -3.40
N TRP A 473 6.84 12.81 -3.23
CA TRP A 473 6.05 12.62 -2.02
C TRP A 473 5.44 11.21 -1.93
N ILE A 474 5.12 10.59 -3.07
CA ILE A 474 4.68 9.20 -3.13
C ILE A 474 5.78 8.28 -2.58
N ILE A 475 7.02 8.45 -3.04
CA ILE A 475 8.18 7.67 -2.56
C ILE A 475 8.40 7.82 -1.04
N VAL A 476 8.19 9.02 -0.49
CA VAL A 476 8.31 9.25 0.96
C VAL A 476 7.24 8.50 1.74
N MET A 477 6.00 8.44 1.24
CA MET A 477 4.94 7.67 1.86
C MET A 477 5.21 6.16 1.75
N GLU A 478 5.77 5.70 0.63
CA GLU A 478 6.16 4.30 0.42
C GLU A 478 7.23 3.81 1.40
N LEU A 479 7.98 4.72 2.06
CA LEU A 479 8.92 4.37 3.13
C LEU A 479 8.25 3.62 4.30
N TYR A 480 6.93 3.76 4.44
CA TYR A 480 6.14 2.92 5.31
C TYR A 480 5.88 1.56 4.62
N PRO A 481 6.37 0.42 5.16
CA PRO A 481 6.28 -0.89 4.50
C PRO A 481 4.86 -1.32 4.12
N GLY A 482 3.86 -0.80 4.84
CA GLY A 482 2.46 -1.04 4.52
C GLY A 482 1.99 -0.40 3.22
N PHE A 483 2.49 0.78 2.89
CA PHE A 483 2.15 1.49 1.65
C PHE A 483 2.91 0.95 0.45
N SER A 484 4.17 0.55 0.61
CA SER A 484 4.92 -0.12 -0.46
C SER A 484 4.29 -1.46 -0.87
N LEU A 485 3.77 -2.25 0.09
CA LEU A 485 2.96 -3.43 -0.23
C LEU A 485 1.71 -3.06 -1.03
N TYR A 486 0.96 -2.08 -0.52
CA TYR A 486 -0.29 -1.66 -1.15
C TYR A 486 -0.06 -1.18 -2.58
N ARG A 487 1.01 -0.40 -2.83
CA ARG A 487 1.39 0.06 -4.18
C ARG A 487 1.64 -1.12 -5.11
N GLY A 488 2.47 -2.09 -4.71
CA GLY A 488 2.77 -3.24 -5.57
C GLY A 488 1.53 -4.08 -5.90
N LEU A 489 0.64 -4.29 -4.92
CA LEU A 489 -0.64 -4.96 -5.17
C LEU A 489 -1.59 -4.15 -6.04
N TYR A 490 -1.60 -2.81 -5.89
CA TYR A 490 -2.36 -1.91 -6.74
C TYR A 490 -1.92 -1.98 -8.20
N GLU A 491 -0.60 -2.01 -8.46
CA GLU A 491 -0.08 -2.13 -9.83
C GLU A 491 -0.45 -3.48 -10.46
N PHE A 492 -0.30 -4.59 -9.74
CA PHE A 492 -0.76 -5.90 -10.22
C PHE A 492 -2.27 -5.91 -10.52
N ALA A 493 -3.07 -5.23 -9.70
CA ALA A 493 -4.50 -5.12 -9.91
C ALA A 493 -4.85 -4.29 -11.14
N GLN A 494 -4.19 -3.15 -11.38
CA GLN A 494 -4.44 -2.32 -12.56
C GLN A 494 -4.09 -3.06 -13.85
N TYR A 495 -2.96 -3.76 -13.90
CA TYR A 495 -2.57 -4.55 -15.07
C TYR A 495 -3.49 -5.77 -15.29
N ALA A 496 -3.89 -6.47 -14.23
CA ALA A 496 -4.86 -7.56 -14.35
C ALA A 496 -6.25 -7.06 -14.81
N PHE A 497 -6.69 -5.91 -14.30
CA PHE A 497 -7.96 -5.31 -14.69
C PHE A 497 -7.96 -4.90 -16.17
N THR A 498 -6.92 -4.16 -16.59
CA THR A 498 -6.74 -3.73 -17.99
C THR A 498 -6.60 -4.92 -18.94
N GLY A 499 -5.78 -5.92 -18.59
CA GLY A 499 -5.61 -7.14 -19.38
C GLY A 499 -6.92 -7.92 -19.55
N ASN A 500 -7.70 -8.07 -18.47
CA ASN A 500 -9.00 -8.74 -18.53
C ASN A 500 -10.03 -7.99 -19.40
N TYR A 501 -9.98 -6.66 -19.41
CA TYR A 501 -10.88 -5.82 -20.21
C TYR A 501 -10.48 -5.81 -21.70
N MET A 502 -9.17 -5.72 -21.99
CA MET A 502 -8.64 -5.71 -23.36
C MET A 502 -8.51 -7.12 -23.97
N GLY A 503 -8.67 -8.18 -23.18
CA GLY A 503 -8.45 -9.56 -23.62
C GLY A 503 -6.97 -9.89 -23.83
N THR A 504 -6.09 -9.17 -23.14
CA THR A 504 -4.63 -9.29 -23.20
C THR A 504 -4.08 -9.85 -21.88
N ASP A 505 -2.78 -10.16 -21.85
CA ASP A 505 -2.12 -10.61 -20.63
C ASP A 505 -1.96 -9.47 -19.60
N GLY A 506 -1.73 -9.83 -18.35
CA GLY A 506 -1.40 -8.87 -17.29
C GLY A 506 0.07 -8.44 -17.33
N MET A 507 0.61 -8.03 -16.18
CA MET A 507 1.97 -7.50 -16.07
C MET A 507 3.03 -8.56 -16.40
N ARG A 508 3.96 -8.19 -17.30
CA ARG A 508 5.14 -8.97 -17.69
C ARG A 508 6.44 -8.21 -17.37
N TRP A 509 7.58 -8.90 -17.45
CA TRP A 509 8.89 -8.32 -17.12
C TRP A 509 9.28 -7.10 -17.97
N GLY A 510 8.81 -7.05 -19.22
CA GLY A 510 9.02 -5.88 -20.09
C GLY A 510 8.33 -4.62 -19.59
N ASP A 511 7.15 -4.77 -18.98
CA ASP A 511 6.29 -3.67 -18.53
C ASP A 511 6.84 -2.97 -17.28
N LEU A 512 7.77 -3.61 -16.55
CA LEU A 512 8.46 -2.98 -15.41
C LEU A 512 9.34 -1.80 -15.83
N SER A 513 9.67 -1.68 -17.12
CA SER A 513 10.45 -0.57 -17.65
C SER A 513 9.62 0.64 -18.05
N ASP A 514 8.29 0.55 -18.00
CA ASP A 514 7.38 1.64 -18.35
C ASP A 514 7.46 2.78 -17.33
N SER A 515 7.62 4.01 -17.83
CA SER A 515 7.70 5.25 -17.03
C SER A 515 6.40 5.63 -16.29
N THR A 516 5.30 4.97 -16.64
CA THR A 516 3.99 5.09 -15.98
C THR A 516 3.76 4.01 -14.90
N ASN A 517 4.58 2.97 -14.91
CA ASN A 517 4.51 1.84 -13.98
C ASN A 517 5.41 2.08 -12.75
N GLY A 518 4.82 2.08 -11.55
CA GLY A 518 5.57 2.23 -10.29
C GLY A 518 6.22 0.92 -9.78
N MET A 519 5.96 -0.22 -10.41
CA MET A 519 6.37 -1.53 -9.87
C MET A 519 7.88 -1.68 -9.69
N LYS A 520 8.69 -1.15 -10.62
CA LYS A 520 10.16 -1.18 -10.52
C LYS A 520 10.66 -0.36 -9.33
N GLU A 521 10.08 0.81 -9.10
CA GLU A 521 10.44 1.71 -8.01
C GLU A 521 10.10 1.05 -6.66
N VAL A 522 8.91 0.48 -6.55
CA VAL A 522 8.47 -0.29 -5.37
C VAL A 522 9.40 -1.46 -5.07
N LEU A 523 9.77 -2.26 -6.08
CA LEU A 523 10.69 -3.39 -5.88
C LEU A 523 12.06 -2.94 -5.35
N ILE A 524 12.58 -1.81 -5.85
CA ILE A 524 13.83 -1.22 -5.37
C ILE A 524 13.66 -0.75 -3.91
N ILE A 525 12.58 -0.03 -3.60
CA ILE A 525 12.31 0.49 -2.25
C ILE A 525 12.20 -0.64 -1.24
N ILE A 526 11.36 -1.65 -1.49
CA ILE A 526 11.18 -2.79 -0.56
C ILE A 526 12.50 -3.54 -0.37
N SER A 527 13.33 -3.68 -1.42
CA SER A 527 14.63 -4.33 -1.32
C SER A 527 15.61 -3.54 -0.44
N VAL A 528 15.66 -2.22 -0.59
CA VAL A 528 16.51 -1.33 0.22
C VAL A 528 16.02 -1.30 1.66
N GLU A 529 14.70 -1.14 1.87
CA GLU A 529 14.08 -1.17 3.18
C GLU A 529 14.36 -2.47 3.92
N TRP A 530 14.27 -3.61 3.24
CA TRP A 530 14.55 -4.90 3.85
C TRP A 530 15.95 -4.92 4.45
N LEU A 531 16.98 -4.55 3.67
CA LEU A 531 18.36 -4.57 4.15
C LEU A 531 18.58 -3.57 5.29
N VAL A 532 18.02 -2.36 5.18
CA VAL A 532 18.14 -1.32 6.20
C VAL A 532 17.45 -1.73 7.49
N VAL A 533 16.18 -2.15 7.43
CA VAL A 533 15.38 -2.57 8.59
C VAL A 533 16.00 -3.79 9.24
N LEU A 534 16.55 -4.76 8.49
CA LEU A 534 17.23 -5.92 9.05
C LEU A 534 18.47 -5.52 9.86
N PHE A 535 19.30 -4.62 9.32
CA PHE A 535 20.48 -4.13 10.03
C PHE A 535 20.11 -3.33 11.28
N VAL A 536 19.12 -2.45 11.17
CA VAL A 536 18.59 -1.67 12.30
C VAL A 536 17.96 -2.58 13.34
N ALA A 537 17.20 -3.60 12.95
CA ALA A 537 16.60 -4.57 13.86
C ALA A 537 17.67 -5.32 14.64
N TYR A 538 18.73 -5.80 13.96
CA TYR A 538 19.86 -6.46 14.62
C TYR A 538 20.57 -5.51 15.59
N TYR A 539 20.82 -4.27 15.18
CA TYR A 539 21.47 -3.27 16.03
C TYR A 539 20.62 -2.91 17.26
N VAL A 540 19.34 -2.59 17.07
CA VAL A 540 18.41 -2.25 18.15
C VAL A 540 18.24 -3.41 19.10
N ASP A 541 18.13 -4.66 18.62
CA ASP A 541 18.07 -5.83 19.47
C ASP A 541 19.36 -6.01 20.29
N GLN A 542 20.55 -5.78 19.72
CA GLN A 542 21.80 -5.84 20.49
C GLN A 542 21.89 -4.74 21.57
N VAL A 543 21.28 -3.58 21.35
CA VAL A 543 21.27 -2.47 22.32
C VAL A 543 20.16 -2.64 23.38
N VAL A 544 18.96 -3.05 22.97
CA VAL A 544 17.74 -3.14 23.79
C VAL A 544 17.60 -4.50 24.47
N SER A 545 18.00 -5.60 23.81
CA SER A 545 17.99 -6.96 24.38
C SER A 545 19.17 -7.23 25.33
N SER A 546 19.84 -6.18 25.83
CA SER A 546 20.62 -6.26 27.08
C SER A 546 19.70 -6.41 28.31
N GLY A 547 18.85 -7.44 28.30
CA GLY A 547 18.27 -8.05 29.51
C GLY A 547 19.32 -8.79 30.34
N SER A 548 20.53 -9.00 29.81
CA SER A 548 21.77 -9.14 30.58
C SER A 548 22.33 -7.74 30.78
N GLY A 549 22.46 -7.25 32.02
CA GLY A 549 22.90 -5.90 32.38
C GLY A 549 24.28 -5.44 31.89
N VAL A 550 24.85 -6.08 30.88
CA VAL A 550 25.97 -5.62 30.05
C VAL A 550 25.40 -4.85 28.87
N GLY A 551 25.12 -3.56 29.02
CA GLY A 551 24.95 -2.68 27.87
C GLY A 551 26.25 -2.64 27.08
N ARG A 552 26.25 -3.06 25.82
CA ARG A 552 27.29 -2.63 24.87
C ARG A 552 27.01 -1.17 24.55
N SER A 553 28.04 -0.32 24.59
CA SER A 553 27.88 1.09 24.21
C SER A 553 27.32 1.17 22.78
N PRO A 554 26.45 2.15 22.45
CA PRO A 554 25.90 2.34 21.10
C PRO A 554 26.99 2.33 20.00
N PHE A 555 28.20 2.78 20.34
CA PHE A 555 29.37 2.81 19.45
C PHE A 555 30.27 1.55 19.47
N PHE A 556 29.75 0.37 19.77
CA PHE A 556 30.55 -0.87 19.85
C PHE A 556 31.36 -1.17 18.56
N PHE A 557 30.84 -0.79 17.39
CA PHE A 557 31.52 -0.97 16.10
C PHE A 557 32.82 -0.15 15.97
N LEU A 558 32.89 1.05 16.58
CA LEU A 558 34.11 1.87 16.58
C LEU A 558 35.23 1.30 17.47
N GLN A 559 34.90 0.40 18.42
CA GLN A 559 35.93 -0.24 19.25
C GLN A 559 36.71 -1.33 18.50
N TYR A 560 36.21 -1.84 17.37
CA TYR A 560 36.94 -2.79 16.53
C TYR A 560 38.16 -2.15 15.84
N PHE A 561 38.12 -0.82 15.63
CA PHE A 561 39.21 -0.05 15.04
C PHE A 561 40.26 0.45 16.06
N ARG A 562 40.07 0.19 17.37
CA ARG A 562 41.11 0.43 18.36
C ARG A 562 41.93 -0.84 18.55
N LYS A 563 43.18 -0.83 18.05
CA LYS A 563 44.20 -1.85 18.35
C LYS A 563 44.19 -2.14 19.86
N LYS A 564 44.07 -3.42 20.21
CA LYS A 564 44.18 -3.92 21.59
C LYS A 564 45.49 -3.40 22.18
N PRO A 565 45.50 -2.67 23.32
CA PRO A 565 46.75 -2.42 24.01
C PRO A 565 47.24 -3.75 24.61
N LEU A 566 48.52 -4.01 24.43
CA LEU A 566 49.24 -5.08 25.10
C LEU A 566 49.01 -4.97 26.61
N SER A 567 48.83 -6.11 27.27
CA SER A 567 48.73 -6.24 28.73
C SER A 567 49.92 -5.59 29.42
N SER A 568 49.74 -4.35 29.89
CA SER A 568 50.70 -3.68 30.76
C SER A 568 50.39 -4.05 32.20
N PHE A 569 51.40 -4.61 32.85
CA PHE A 569 51.52 -4.74 34.31
C PHE A 569 50.99 -3.49 35.03
N ARG A 570 50.16 -3.74 36.04
CA ARG A 570 49.60 -2.75 36.97
C ARG A 570 50.74 -1.99 37.65
N LYS A 571 50.83 -0.67 37.46
CA LYS A 571 51.48 0.24 38.43
C LYS A 571 50.42 0.75 39.41
N PRO A 572 50.71 0.83 40.72
CA PRO A 572 49.77 1.36 41.70
C PRO A 572 49.75 2.89 41.60
N SER A 573 48.63 3.46 41.13
CA SER A 573 48.42 4.90 41.15
C SER A 573 47.86 5.32 42.52
N LEU A 574 48.69 6.01 43.31
CA LEU A 574 48.25 6.80 44.46
C LEU A 574 47.26 7.86 43.98
N ARG A 575 45.96 7.68 44.25
CA ARG A 575 44.97 8.74 44.11
C ARG A 575 44.36 9.04 45.48
N ARG A 576 44.83 10.16 46.03
CA ARG A 576 44.33 10.84 47.23
C ARG A 576 42.85 11.18 47.00
N GLN A 577 41.96 10.53 47.75
CA GLN A 577 40.54 10.87 47.80
C GLN A 577 40.15 10.95 49.27
N GLY A 578 39.62 12.11 49.67
CA GLY A 578 39.30 12.43 51.06
C GLY A 578 38.33 11.41 51.67
N SER A 579 38.82 10.64 52.64
CA SER A 579 38.05 9.68 53.39
C SER A 579 37.10 10.39 54.35
N LYS A 580 35.79 10.32 54.11
CA LYS A 580 34.86 10.16 55.23
C LYS A 580 35.06 8.75 55.76
N VAL A 581 35.92 8.64 56.77
CA VAL A 581 36.24 7.37 57.44
C VAL A 581 34.99 6.93 58.21
N TYR A 582 34.22 6.01 57.63
CA TYR A 582 33.38 5.12 58.42
C TYR A 582 34.27 3.98 58.89
N ILE A 583 34.66 3.99 60.16
CA ILE A 583 35.33 2.86 60.80
C ILE A 583 34.25 1.79 61.01
N GLN A 584 34.04 0.95 60.01
CA GLN A 584 33.33 -0.30 60.19
C GLN A 584 34.42 -1.32 60.51
N MET A 585 34.48 -1.80 61.76
CA MET A 585 35.32 -2.94 62.11
C MET A 585 34.87 -4.11 61.25
N GLU A 586 35.57 -4.35 60.13
CA GLU A 586 35.34 -5.53 59.31
C GLU A 586 35.69 -6.75 60.15
N LYS A 587 34.80 -7.74 60.10
CA LYS A 587 34.97 -8.95 60.89
C LYS A 587 36.25 -9.69 60.42
N PRO A 588 36.98 -10.34 61.34
CA PRO A 588 38.28 -10.95 61.02
C PRO A 588 38.19 -12.06 59.96
N ASP A 589 37.05 -12.76 59.87
CA ASP A 589 36.75 -13.76 58.84
C ASP A 589 36.68 -13.16 57.42
N VAL A 590 36.14 -11.94 57.29
CA VAL A 590 36.06 -11.22 56.01
C VAL A 590 37.45 -10.79 55.53
N VAL A 591 38.30 -10.31 56.44
CA VAL A 591 39.67 -9.91 56.13
C VAL A 591 40.50 -11.12 55.70
N GLN A 592 40.35 -12.25 56.41
CA GLN A 592 41.05 -13.49 56.08
C GLN A 592 40.67 -14.04 54.68
N GLU A 593 39.39 -14.01 54.30
CA GLU A 593 38.98 -14.40 52.94
C GLU A 593 39.42 -13.40 51.87
N GLN A 594 39.50 -12.10 52.19
CA GLN A 594 40.08 -11.11 51.27
C GLN A 594 41.56 -11.39 50.99
N GLU A 595 42.37 -11.66 52.02
CA GLU A 595 43.79 -12.00 51.88
C GLU A 595 43.97 -13.30 51.09
N LYS A 596 43.13 -14.31 51.34
CA LYS A 596 43.13 -15.57 50.59
C LYS A 596 42.83 -15.37 49.10
N VAL A 597 41.84 -14.54 48.77
CA VAL A 597 41.54 -14.18 47.37
C VAL A 597 42.71 -13.44 46.73
N GLU A 598 43.35 -12.51 47.43
CA GLU A 598 44.50 -11.77 46.91
C GLU A 598 45.69 -12.70 46.61
N GLN A 599 45.98 -13.65 47.50
CA GLN A 599 47.00 -14.68 47.26
C GLN A 599 46.66 -15.57 46.06
N LEU A 600 45.41 -16.02 45.94
CA LEU A 600 44.96 -16.86 44.83
C LEU A 600 44.95 -16.14 43.47
N LEU A 601 44.85 -14.81 43.44
CA LEU A 601 44.96 -14.01 42.23
C LEU A 601 46.41 -13.80 41.78
N LEU A 602 47.37 -13.86 42.72
CA LEU A 602 48.80 -13.74 42.44
C LEU A 602 49.40 -15.08 41.98
N ASP A 603 48.82 -16.20 42.41
CA ASP A 603 49.31 -17.53 42.08
C ASP A 603 48.72 -18.06 40.75
N SER A 604 49.59 -18.48 39.83
CA SER A 604 49.18 -18.85 38.46
C SER A 604 48.59 -20.26 38.35
N SER A 605 48.72 -21.09 39.40
CA SER A 605 48.10 -22.42 39.52
C SER A 605 46.86 -22.35 40.40
N THR A 606 45.74 -21.90 39.84
CA THR A 606 44.49 -21.69 40.58
C THR A 606 43.83 -23.03 40.93
N SER A 607 43.76 -23.37 42.23
CA SER A 607 43.03 -24.56 42.73
C SER A 607 41.52 -24.32 42.87
N SER A 608 41.09 -23.05 42.85
CA SER A 608 39.70 -22.65 43.10
C SER A 608 39.00 -22.28 41.79
N PRO A 609 37.97 -23.02 41.36
CA PRO A 609 37.24 -22.74 40.12
C PRO A 609 36.46 -21.43 40.16
N ILE A 610 36.06 -20.91 41.33
CA ILE A 610 35.32 -19.63 41.43
C ILE A 610 36.06 -18.69 42.37
N ILE A 611 36.41 -17.50 41.89
CA ILE A 611 37.10 -16.45 42.65
C ILE A 611 36.37 -15.13 42.43
N CYS A 612 35.83 -14.54 43.49
CA CYS A 612 35.23 -13.21 43.49
C CYS A 612 36.22 -12.21 44.09
N ASP A 613 36.55 -11.16 43.37
CA ASP A 613 37.41 -10.06 43.81
C ASP A 613 36.58 -8.78 44.00
N ASN A 614 36.32 -8.44 45.27
CA ASN A 614 35.69 -7.19 45.69
C ASN A 614 34.42 -6.84 44.90
N LEU A 615 33.55 -7.82 44.69
CA LEU A 615 32.40 -7.72 43.80
C LEU A 615 31.34 -6.76 44.40
N LYS A 616 31.00 -5.69 43.67
CA LYS A 616 30.07 -4.64 44.12
C LYS A 616 28.88 -4.48 43.19
N LYS A 617 27.69 -4.28 43.77
CA LYS A 617 26.50 -3.87 43.05
C LYS A 617 25.79 -2.71 43.72
N VAL A 618 25.64 -1.63 42.96
CA VAL A 618 24.85 -0.45 43.31
C VAL A 618 23.74 -0.30 42.28
N TYR A 619 22.50 -0.20 42.76
CA TYR A 619 21.36 0.16 41.91
C TYR A 619 21.12 1.68 42.03
N PRO A 620 20.95 2.39 40.90
CA PRO A 620 20.69 3.82 40.92
C PRO A 620 19.37 4.11 41.63
N GLY A 621 19.30 5.26 42.29
CA GLY A 621 18.07 5.77 42.87
C GLY A 621 16.99 6.00 41.80
N ARG A 622 15.74 5.65 42.11
CA ARG A 622 14.55 6.05 41.34
C ARG A 622 13.61 6.83 42.24
N ASP A 623 12.90 7.78 41.65
CA ASP A 623 11.84 8.56 42.32
C ASP A 623 12.32 9.29 43.58
N GLY A 624 13.50 9.94 43.50
CA GLY A 624 14.10 10.71 44.60
C GLY A 624 14.78 9.89 45.69
N ASN A 625 14.79 8.55 45.60
CA ASN A 625 15.48 7.69 46.57
C ASN A 625 17.01 7.69 46.39
N PRO A 626 17.80 7.53 47.46
CA PRO A 626 19.25 7.37 47.36
C PRO A 626 19.66 6.05 46.70
N GLU A 627 20.89 5.98 46.20
CA GLU A 627 21.45 4.77 45.61
C GLU A 627 21.45 3.59 46.60
N LYS A 628 21.06 2.41 46.13
CA LYS A 628 20.96 1.20 46.97
C LYS A 628 22.12 0.27 46.72
N PHE A 629 23.00 0.13 47.72
CA PHE A 629 24.07 -0.85 47.74
C PHE A 629 23.51 -2.25 48.00
N ALA A 630 23.43 -3.07 46.96
CA ALA A 630 22.95 -4.45 47.06
C ALA A 630 24.07 -5.44 47.42
N VAL A 631 25.28 -5.22 46.94
CA VAL A 631 26.48 -6.00 47.31
C VAL A 631 27.64 -5.03 47.55
N ARG A 632 28.26 -5.11 48.73
CA ARG A 632 29.22 -4.11 49.24
C ARG A 632 30.69 -4.56 49.17
N GLY A 633 31.10 -5.27 48.12
CA GLY A 633 32.50 -5.69 47.95
C GLY A 633 32.75 -7.07 48.54
N LEU A 634 32.14 -8.09 47.91
CA LEU A 634 32.29 -9.47 48.34
C LEU A 634 33.55 -10.07 47.71
N SER A 635 34.48 -10.52 48.55
CA SER A 635 35.60 -11.37 48.16
C SER A 635 35.33 -12.79 48.66
N LEU A 636 35.46 -13.78 47.78
CA LEU A 636 35.12 -15.17 48.06
C LEU A 636 35.90 -16.10 47.12
N ALA A 637 36.57 -17.12 47.64
CA ALA A 637 37.17 -18.18 46.85
C ALA A 637 36.52 -19.53 47.17
N LEU A 638 35.96 -20.19 46.14
CA LEU A 638 35.33 -21.51 46.27
C LEU A 638 36.21 -22.59 45.63
N PRO A 639 36.69 -23.57 46.40
CA PRO A 639 37.45 -24.72 45.90
C PRO A 639 36.56 -25.74 45.18
N GLN A 640 37.18 -26.61 44.38
CA GLN A 640 36.47 -27.63 43.64
C GLN A 640 35.84 -28.67 44.57
N GLY A 641 34.59 -29.06 44.32
CA GLY A 641 33.87 -30.07 45.10
C GLY A 641 33.20 -29.56 46.38
N GLU A 642 33.33 -28.27 46.72
CA GLU A 642 32.67 -27.69 47.88
C GLU A 642 31.18 -27.36 47.59
N CYS A 643 30.30 -27.72 48.52
CA CYS A 643 28.89 -27.34 48.47
C CYS A 643 28.68 -26.01 49.20
N PHE A 644 28.63 -24.91 48.45
CA PHE A 644 28.48 -23.57 49.00
C PHE A 644 27.00 -23.13 49.08
N GLY A 645 26.57 -22.64 50.25
CA GLY A 645 25.23 -22.11 50.49
C GLY A 645 25.25 -20.69 51.06
N MET A 646 24.55 -19.74 50.41
CA MET A 646 24.39 -18.37 50.93
C MET A 646 23.14 -18.24 51.79
N LEU A 647 23.32 -17.99 53.09
CA LEU A 647 22.24 -17.73 54.03
C LEU A 647 22.20 -16.24 54.45
N GLY A 648 21.01 -15.69 54.62
CA GLY A 648 20.82 -14.34 55.15
C GLY A 648 19.37 -13.87 55.04
N PRO A 649 19.00 -12.73 55.65
CA PRO A 649 17.64 -12.21 55.56
C PRO A 649 17.26 -11.77 54.14
N ASN A 650 15.95 -11.61 53.89
CA ASN A 650 15.46 -11.04 52.64
C ASN A 650 16.03 -9.64 52.44
N GLY A 651 16.48 -9.34 51.22
CA GLY A 651 17.14 -8.06 50.92
C GLY A 651 18.64 -7.99 51.19
N ALA A 652 19.27 -9.05 51.72
CA ALA A 652 20.73 -9.09 51.96
C ALA A 652 21.63 -9.10 50.70
N GLY A 653 21.05 -9.09 49.50
CA GLY A 653 21.82 -9.06 48.24
C GLY A 653 22.11 -10.42 47.58
N LYS A 654 21.70 -11.55 48.19
CA LYS A 654 21.91 -12.92 47.67
C LYS A 654 21.54 -13.09 46.19
N THR A 655 20.32 -12.73 45.82
CA THR A 655 19.84 -12.83 44.43
C THR A 655 20.62 -11.91 43.49
N SER A 656 21.08 -10.74 43.96
CA SER A 656 21.92 -9.84 43.16
C SER A 656 23.32 -10.41 42.94
N PHE A 657 23.92 -11.05 43.95
CA PHE A 657 25.18 -11.77 43.80
C PHE A 657 25.06 -12.90 42.78
N ILE A 658 24.08 -13.80 42.93
CA ILE A 658 23.86 -14.91 41.99
C ILE A 658 23.64 -14.36 40.58
N SER A 659 22.80 -13.32 40.43
CA SER A 659 22.53 -12.68 39.13
C SER A 659 23.77 -12.07 38.48
N MET A 660 24.76 -11.61 39.26
CA MET A 660 26.05 -11.18 38.73
C MET A 660 26.90 -12.36 38.28
N MET A 661 26.97 -13.42 39.09
CA MET A 661 27.75 -14.63 38.77
C MET A 661 27.24 -15.33 37.51
N ILE A 662 25.93 -15.33 37.27
CA ILE A 662 25.32 -15.91 36.07
C ILE A 662 25.14 -14.90 34.92
N GLY A 663 25.72 -13.70 35.01
CA GLY A 663 25.75 -12.72 33.92
C GLY A 663 24.44 -11.99 33.60
N LEU A 664 23.38 -12.16 34.40
CA LEU A 664 22.12 -11.41 34.26
C LEU A 664 22.30 -9.93 34.60
N ILE A 665 23.18 -9.61 35.54
CA ILE A 665 23.40 -8.25 36.03
C ILE A 665 24.89 -7.95 36.01
N LYS A 666 25.31 -6.83 35.42
CA LYS A 666 26.73 -6.43 35.45
C LYS A 666 27.12 -5.91 36.84
N PRO A 667 28.30 -6.30 37.36
CA PRO A 667 28.85 -5.71 38.58
C PRO A 667 29.21 -4.24 38.36
N SER A 668 28.86 -3.40 39.34
CA SER A 668 29.17 -1.97 39.35
C SER A 668 30.67 -1.74 39.53
N SER A 669 31.34 -2.55 40.36
CA SER A 669 32.79 -2.59 40.54
C SER A 669 33.22 -4.00 40.98
N GLY A 670 34.53 -4.26 40.96
CA GLY A 670 35.09 -5.61 41.17
C GLY A 670 34.89 -6.54 39.98
N THR A 671 35.33 -7.79 40.15
CA THR A 671 35.15 -8.84 39.15
C THR A 671 35.05 -10.23 39.77
N ALA A 672 34.70 -11.24 38.95
CA ALA A 672 34.78 -12.63 39.36
C ALA A 672 35.35 -13.49 38.21
N TYR A 673 36.02 -14.57 38.58
CA TYR A 673 36.62 -15.53 37.68
C TYR A 673 35.95 -16.89 37.88
N VAL A 674 35.57 -17.54 36.78
CA VAL A 674 35.07 -18.92 36.76
C VAL A 674 35.99 -19.73 35.85
N ASN A 675 36.72 -20.70 36.40
CA ASN A 675 37.77 -21.47 35.72
C ASN A 675 38.78 -20.55 34.99
N GLY A 676 39.20 -19.47 35.66
CA GLY A 676 40.11 -18.46 35.10
C GLY A 676 39.48 -17.47 34.10
N LEU A 677 38.21 -17.64 33.73
CA LEU A 677 37.50 -16.74 32.82
C LEU A 677 36.79 -15.63 33.60
N ASP A 678 37.01 -14.39 33.21
CA ASP A 678 36.37 -13.21 33.84
C ASP A 678 34.90 -13.06 33.39
N ILE A 679 33.98 -12.96 34.36
CA ILE A 679 32.53 -12.80 34.12
C ILE A 679 32.16 -11.54 33.33
N ARG A 680 33.03 -10.51 33.30
CA ARG A 680 32.77 -9.26 32.57
C ARG A 680 33.11 -9.36 31.08
N SER A 681 34.03 -10.25 30.72
CA SER A 681 34.63 -10.31 29.37
C SER A 681 34.38 -11.64 28.66
N HIS A 682 34.29 -12.77 29.38
CA HIS A 682 34.29 -14.12 28.81
C HIS A 682 33.04 -14.95 29.21
N MET A 683 31.89 -14.31 29.42
CA MET A 683 30.67 -14.97 29.91
C MET A 683 30.19 -16.12 29.03
N ASP A 684 30.31 -16.01 27.70
CA ASP A 684 29.88 -17.06 26.77
C ASP A 684 30.69 -18.36 26.96
N GLY A 685 31.98 -18.26 27.30
CA GLY A 685 32.83 -19.42 27.66
C GLY A 685 32.56 -19.96 29.06
N ILE A 686 32.01 -19.14 29.97
CA ILE A 686 31.58 -19.59 31.30
C ILE A 686 30.31 -20.44 31.19
N TYR A 687 29.35 -20.03 30.33
CA TYR A 687 28.11 -20.77 30.11
C TYR A 687 28.27 -22.17 29.51
N THR A 688 29.38 -22.45 28.81
CA THR A 688 29.61 -23.83 28.33
C THR A 688 29.86 -24.79 29.47
N ASN A 689 30.53 -24.33 30.54
CA ASN A 689 30.99 -25.16 31.65
C ASN A 689 30.10 -25.04 32.91
N MET A 690 29.23 -24.03 33.00
CA MET A 690 28.33 -23.80 34.13
C MET A 690 26.92 -24.34 33.85
N GLY A 691 26.29 -24.92 34.89
CA GLY A 691 24.87 -25.24 34.93
C GLY A 691 24.12 -24.22 35.79
N VAL A 692 23.05 -23.62 35.25
CA VAL A 692 22.30 -22.58 35.97
C VAL A 692 20.82 -22.98 36.09
N CYS A 693 20.32 -23.03 37.32
CA CYS A 693 18.90 -23.20 37.62
C CYS A 693 18.33 -21.87 38.18
N PRO A 694 17.67 -21.04 37.35
CA PRO A 694 17.12 -19.76 37.78
C PRO A 694 16.04 -19.92 38.85
N GLN A 695 15.72 -18.85 39.59
CA GLN A 695 14.69 -18.88 40.63
C GLN A 695 13.28 -19.13 40.07
N HIS A 696 12.98 -18.54 38.91
CA HIS A 696 11.74 -18.81 38.17
C HIS A 696 11.96 -19.94 37.16
N ASP A 697 10.99 -20.84 37.05
CA ASP A 697 11.04 -21.95 36.10
C ASP A 697 10.78 -21.43 34.67
N LEU A 698 11.86 -21.19 33.91
CA LEU A 698 11.81 -20.68 32.54
C LEU A 698 11.54 -21.81 31.55
N LEU A 699 10.35 -22.41 31.59
CA LEU A 699 10.00 -23.57 30.76
C LEU A 699 9.08 -23.20 29.61
N TRP A 700 9.21 -23.89 28.47
CA TRP A 700 8.18 -23.83 27.43
C TRP A 700 6.97 -24.63 27.88
N GLU A 701 5.85 -23.97 28.12
CA GLU A 701 4.64 -24.65 28.60
C GLU A 701 4.12 -25.71 27.62
N THR A 702 4.43 -25.55 26.33
CA THR A 702 3.97 -26.42 25.24
C THR A 702 4.82 -27.69 25.05
N LEU A 703 6.07 -27.69 25.49
CA LEU A 703 7.01 -28.81 25.35
C LEU A 703 6.86 -29.83 26.49
N THR A 704 7.13 -31.11 26.20
CA THR A 704 7.16 -32.16 27.24
C THR A 704 8.46 -32.13 28.05
N GLY A 705 8.47 -32.76 29.23
CA GLY A 705 9.70 -32.86 30.03
C GLY A 705 10.84 -33.55 29.26
N ARG A 706 10.53 -34.60 28.50
CA ARG A 706 11.50 -35.28 27.64
C ARG A 706 12.00 -34.39 26.50
N GLU A 707 11.12 -33.62 25.87
CA GLU A 707 11.49 -32.68 24.79
C GLU A 707 12.43 -31.57 25.29
N HIS A 708 12.20 -31.04 26.50
CA HIS A 708 13.10 -30.06 27.12
C HIS A 708 14.52 -30.60 27.30
N LEU A 709 14.66 -31.79 27.88
CA LEU A 709 15.97 -32.39 28.12
C LEU A 709 16.66 -32.78 26.81
N LEU A 710 15.91 -33.26 25.81
CA LEU A 710 16.45 -33.49 24.47
C LEU A 710 16.95 -32.19 23.82
N PHE A 711 16.24 -31.08 24.01
CA PHE A 711 16.61 -29.78 23.47
C PHE A 711 17.90 -29.25 24.13
N TYR A 712 17.94 -29.16 25.45
CA TYR A 712 19.09 -28.64 26.18
C TYR A 712 20.31 -29.57 26.10
N GLY A 713 20.10 -30.89 26.09
CA GLY A 713 21.19 -31.85 25.87
C GLY A 713 21.86 -31.67 24.51
N ARG A 714 21.09 -31.37 23.45
CA ARG A 714 21.64 -31.06 22.11
C ARG A 714 22.41 -29.74 22.09
N LEU A 715 21.93 -28.72 22.80
CA LEU A 715 22.65 -27.44 22.94
C LEU A 715 24.00 -27.65 23.63
N LYS A 716 24.08 -28.58 24.60
CA LYS A 716 25.33 -29.02 25.24
C LYS A 716 26.10 -30.08 24.43
N ASN A 717 25.88 -30.16 23.11
CA ASN A 717 26.57 -31.05 22.16
C ASN A 717 26.39 -32.57 22.37
N LEU A 718 25.42 -33.04 23.17
CA LEU A 718 25.10 -34.46 23.27
C LEU A 718 24.35 -34.94 22.01
N LYS A 719 24.74 -36.11 21.48
CA LYS A 719 24.19 -36.69 20.24
C LYS A 719 23.90 -38.19 20.39
N GLY A 720 23.05 -38.73 19.52
CA GLY A 720 22.81 -40.17 19.39
C GLY A 720 22.34 -40.85 20.69
N SER A 721 22.91 -42.01 20.98
CA SER A 721 22.62 -42.82 22.17
C SER A 721 23.00 -42.12 23.47
N ALA A 722 24.11 -41.36 23.49
CA ALA A 722 24.56 -40.63 24.67
C ALA A 722 23.53 -39.57 25.11
N LEU A 723 22.87 -38.90 24.15
CA LEU A 723 21.79 -37.97 24.45
C LEU A 723 20.58 -38.68 25.06
N THR A 724 20.14 -39.80 24.46
CA THR A 724 18.96 -40.52 24.96
C THR A 724 19.21 -41.09 26.35
N GLN A 725 20.39 -41.64 26.59
CA GLN A 725 20.79 -42.14 27.91
C GLN A 725 20.81 -41.02 28.95
N ALA A 726 21.46 -39.89 28.65
CA ALA A 726 21.51 -38.75 29.57
C ALA A 726 20.11 -38.20 29.90
N VAL A 727 19.20 -38.16 28.93
CA VAL A 727 17.81 -37.73 29.14
C VAL A 727 17.06 -38.69 30.06
N GLU A 728 17.20 -40.01 29.86
CA GLU A 728 16.52 -41.01 30.70
C GLU A 728 17.07 -41.03 32.13
N GLU A 729 18.39 -41.00 32.28
CA GLU A 729 19.04 -40.90 33.59
C GLU A 729 18.62 -39.64 34.33
N SER A 730 18.58 -38.49 33.63
CA SER A 730 18.10 -37.22 34.19
C SER A 730 16.63 -37.27 34.61
N LEU A 731 15.76 -37.95 33.84
CA LEU A 731 14.34 -38.11 34.20
C LEU A 731 14.14 -39.07 35.38
N LYS A 732 14.96 -40.11 35.48
CA LYS A 732 14.93 -41.08 36.60
C LYS A 732 15.40 -40.41 37.88
N SER A 733 16.51 -39.67 37.86
CA SER A 733 17.07 -39.01 39.04
C SER A 733 16.12 -37.99 39.69
N ILE A 734 15.23 -37.37 38.89
CA ILE A 734 14.23 -36.43 39.40
C ILE A 734 12.84 -37.05 39.61
N ASN A 735 12.69 -38.37 39.49
CA ASN A 735 11.41 -39.08 39.62
C ASN A 735 10.31 -38.54 38.67
N LEU A 736 10.65 -38.23 37.41
CA LEU A 736 9.70 -37.85 36.36
C LEU A 736 9.63 -38.87 35.19
N PHE A 737 10.42 -39.94 35.24
CA PHE A 737 10.45 -40.96 34.18
C PHE A 737 9.19 -41.84 34.14
N HIS A 738 8.64 -42.20 35.30
CA HIS A 738 7.53 -43.15 35.41
C HIS A 738 6.15 -42.50 35.24
N GLY A 739 5.12 -43.32 34.97
CA GLY A 739 3.72 -42.88 34.92
C GLY A 739 3.34 -41.96 33.75
N GLY A 740 4.10 -42.01 32.65
CA GLY A 740 3.88 -41.17 31.46
C GLY A 740 4.09 -39.67 31.71
N VAL A 741 4.71 -39.30 32.85
CA VAL A 741 4.90 -37.90 33.23
C VAL A 741 5.89 -37.21 32.30
N ALA A 742 6.98 -37.88 31.92
CA ALA A 742 7.99 -37.36 31.00
C ALA A 742 7.43 -36.84 29.66
N ASP A 743 6.34 -37.45 29.19
CA ASP A 743 5.70 -37.13 27.90
C ASP A 743 4.48 -36.21 28.05
N LYS A 744 4.18 -35.74 29.26
CA LYS A 744 3.21 -34.66 29.52
C LYS A 744 3.87 -33.30 29.28
N GLN A 745 3.08 -32.35 28.80
CA GLN A 745 3.52 -30.97 28.58
C GLN A 745 3.84 -30.29 29.91
N ALA A 746 4.92 -29.49 29.95
CA ALA A 746 5.37 -28.79 31.14
C ALA A 746 4.32 -27.81 31.69
N GLY A 747 3.43 -27.27 30.84
CA GLY A 747 2.29 -26.46 31.28
C GLY A 747 1.33 -27.20 32.24
N LYS A 748 1.25 -28.54 32.14
CA LYS A 748 0.42 -29.39 33.02
C LYS A 748 1.16 -29.91 34.26
N TYR A 749 2.43 -29.54 34.44
CA TYR A 749 3.21 -29.94 35.61
C TYR A 749 2.81 -29.11 36.83
N SER A 750 2.80 -29.73 38.02
CA SER A 750 2.72 -28.98 39.28
C SER A 750 3.99 -28.14 39.47
N GLY A 751 3.93 -27.12 40.33
CA GLY A 751 5.11 -26.26 40.61
C GLY A 751 6.34 -27.07 41.02
N GLY A 752 6.19 -28.09 41.88
CA GLY A 752 7.28 -28.97 42.28
C GLY A 752 7.84 -29.83 41.13
N MET A 753 7.00 -30.24 40.18
CA MET A 753 7.45 -30.95 38.98
C MET A 753 8.21 -30.03 38.01
N LYS A 754 7.73 -28.79 37.83
CA LYS A 754 8.44 -27.75 37.06
C LYS A 754 9.82 -27.49 37.66
N ARG A 755 9.90 -27.32 38.98
CA ARG A 755 11.17 -27.10 39.68
C ARG A 755 12.17 -28.24 39.48
N ARG A 756 11.70 -29.48 39.62
CA ARG A 756 12.53 -30.68 39.38
C ARG A 756 13.03 -30.76 37.93
N LEU A 757 12.18 -30.40 36.96
CA LEU A 757 12.59 -30.33 35.56
C LEU A 757 13.64 -29.24 35.33
N SER A 758 13.49 -28.05 35.91
CA SER A 758 14.49 -26.97 35.85
C SER A 758 15.85 -27.41 36.40
N VAL A 759 15.86 -28.19 37.50
CA VAL A 759 17.08 -28.77 38.06
C VAL A 759 17.73 -29.77 37.09
N ALA A 760 16.96 -30.69 36.50
CA ALA A 760 17.53 -31.62 35.52
C ALA A 760 18.08 -30.92 34.27
N ILE A 761 17.43 -29.85 33.80
CA ILE A 761 17.94 -29.04 32.70
C ILE A 761 19.29 -28.42 33.08
N SER A 762 19.45 -27.93 34.32
CA SER A 762 20.73 -27.34 34.74
C SER A 762 21.87 -28.35 34.87
N LEU A 763 21.56 -29.63 35.10
CA LEU A 763 22.54 -30.72 35.26
C LEU A 763 22.86 -31.43 33.93
N ILE A 764 22.06 -31.25 32.89
CA ILE A 764 22.27 -31.94 31.62
C ILE A 764 23.53 -31.41 30.91
N GLY A 765 24.35 -32.31 30.38
CA GLY A 765 25.64 -31.96 29.76
C GLY A 765 26.82 -31.90 30.73
N ASN A 766 26.65 -32.39 31.96
CA ASN A 766 27.70 -32.56 32.98
C ASN A 766 28.49 -31.26 33.25
N PRO A 767 27.83 -30.22 33.83
CA PRO A 767 28.48 -28.97 34.19
C PRO A 767 29.59 -29.20 35.23
N LYS A 768 30.62 -28.34 35.23
CA LYS A 768 31.80 -28.44 36.08
C LYS A 768 31.70 -27.63 37.36
#